data_AF-A0A7X6PB36-F1
#
_entry.id   AF-A0A7X6PB36-F1
#
_cell.length_a   1.000
_cell.length_b   1.000
_cell.length_c   1.000
_cell.angle_alpha   90.00
_cell.angle_beta   90.00
_cell.angle_gamma   90.00
#
_symmetry.space_group_name_H-M   'P 1'
#
loop_
_entity.id
_entity.type
_entity.pdbx_description
1 polymer ?
#
loop_
_entity_poly.entity_id
_entity_poly.type
_entity_poly.pdbx_seq_one_letter_code
_entity_poly.pdbx_strand_id
1 'polypeptide(L)'
;PRDEDDEGQSFGSSGKGPSSASSSSGKSSSDTPVLDNFGIDLTKAAEEGRLDPVVGREREIERLAQILSRRKKNNPVLIGEPGVGKSAIAEGLALRITRKNVSRVLFHKRVVALDLASIVAGTKYRGQFEERMKAILNELSKNDNIILFIDEIHTIVGAGGATGSLDAANMLKPALARGEIQCIGATTLDEYRQHIEKDGALERRFQKVLVDPTSVEETVNILQNIKERYEDHHNVVYTDDAIDACVKLTARYISDRHLPDKAIDALDEAGSRVHISNIVVPERILSLEKQLDDTKNEKMAAVKNQNFEKAASFRDREKDLLEMIDIEKKKWEKELSVNRETVDAEKVAEVVAMMTGVPVQRIAQTEGTRLLQMADELRGSVIGQDEAIQKIVRSIQRNRAGLKDPNKPIGTFIFLGPTGVGKTQLAKVLTKFLFDTTDNLVRIDMSEYMEKFSVSRLVGAPPGYVGYEEGGQLTEKVRRKPYSVVLLDEIEKAHPDVFHILLQVLDEGQLTDSLGRRVDFRNTIVILTSNIGTRQIAEFGHGIGFDTSAKRASRNEQTKSILQKALQKTFAPEFLNRIDDIIMFNSLGKEEINKIIDLELQGLYDRVKTLGYQLKIVTAARDFIAEKGYDATYGARPLKRAIQKYLEDPMAELLIKAEVDEGDTIHVGFSSAKSEIRIRIRKKKENVEEQSETASDE
;
A
#
# COMPACT_ATOMS: atom_id res chain seq x y z
N PRO A 1 -59.88 -22.87 5.73
CA PRO A 1 -60.04 -24.11 4.92
C PRO A 1 -58.69 -24.81 4.85
N ARG A 2 -58.52 -25.95 5.54
CA ARG A 2 -59.03 -27.26 5.12
C ARG A 2 -58.29 -27.77 3.88
N ASP A 3 -57.65 -28.94 3.85
CA ASP A 3 -57.28 -29.89 4.93
C ASP A 3 -55.76 -30.22 4.73
N GLU A 4 -55.07 -31.25 5.24
CA GLU A 4 -55.41 -32.49 5.98
C GLU A 4 -54.13 -33.00 6.70
N ASP A 5 -54.25 -33.87 7.72
CA ASP A 5 -53.12 -34.52 8.43
C ASP A 5 -52.76 -35.89 7.82
N ASP A 6 -51.52 -36.38 7.97
CA ASP A 6 -51.28 -37.83 8.13
C ASP A 6 -49.97 -38.16 8.90
N GLU A 7 -50.03 -39.16 9.78
CA GLU A 7 -48.91 -39.60 10.63
C GLU A 7 -48.31 -40.93 10.15
N GLY A 8 -46.99 -41.05 10.28
CA GLY A 8 -46.37 -42.28 10.77
C GLY A 8 -46.19 -43.45 9.79
N GLN A 9 -44.92 -43.79 9.54
CA GLN A 9 -44.56 -45.19 9.31
C GLN A 9 -43.16 -45.53 9.83
N SER A 10 -43.12 -46.44 10.79
CA SER A 10 -41.90 -47.07 11.30
C SER A 10 -41.56 -48.27 10.43
N PHE A 11 -40.30 -48.38 9.98
CA PHE A 11 -39.74 -49.64 9.50
C PHE A 11 -38.33 -49.85 10.04
N GLY A 12 -38.16 -50.92 10.82
CA GLY A 12 -36.87 -51.58 10.99
C GLY A 12 -36.84 -52.87 10.17
N SER A 13 -35.76 -53.14 9.46
CA SER A 13 -35.38 -54.50 9.09
C SER A 13 -33.87 -54.62 8.84
N SER A 14 -33.36 -55.80 9.12
CA SER A 14 -31.94 -56.17 9.15
C SER A 14 -31.33 -56.44 7.78
N GLY A 15 -30.06 -56.05 7.59
CA GLY A 15 -29.18 -56.57 6.54
C GLY A 15 -27.77 -56.81 7.08
N LYS A 16 -27.32 -58.08 7.14
CA LYS A 16 -25.93 -58.43 7.48
C LYS A 16 -25.06 -58.43 6.22
N GLY A 17 -23.93 -57.73 6.27
CA GLY A 17 -22.83 -57.77 5.29
C GLY A 17 -21.48 -57.74 6.04
N PRO A 18 -20.38 -58.26 5.45
CA PRO A 18 -19.23 -58.71 6.23
C PRO A 18 -18.31 -57.60 6.74
N SER A 19 -17.71 -57.89 7.89
CA SER A 19 -16.78 -57.04 8.63
C SER A 19 -15.44 -56.84 7.90
N SER A 20 -15.08 -55.58 7.61
CA SER A 20 -13.69 -55.15 7.53
C SER A 20 -13.32 -54.45 8.84
N ALA A 21 -12.31 -54.98 9.54
CA ALA A 21 -11.89 -54.44 10.83
C ALA A 21 -11.02 -53.19 10.62
N SER A 22 -11.62 -52.01 10.67
CA SER A 22 -10.90 -50.77 10.95
C SER A 22 -10.91 -50.52 12.46
N SER A 23 -9.72 -50.30 13.02
CA SER A 23 -9.53 -50.07 14.45
C SER A 23 -10.09 -48.71 14.86
N SER A 24 -11.32 -48.68 15.35
CA SER A 24 -11.90 -47.50 15.99
C SER A 24 -11.25 -47.27 17.35
N SER A 25 -10.19 -46.45 17.37
CA SER A 25 -9.75 -45.78 18.58
C SER A 25 -10.93 -44.99 19.13
N GLY A 26 -11.50 -45.44 20.26
CA GLY A 26 -12.71 -44.86 20.82
C GLY A 26 -12.51 -43.38 21.15
N LYS A 27 -13.20 -42.50 20.43
CA LYS A 27 -13.35 -41.10 20.85
C LYS A 27 -14.14 -41.13 22.16
N SER A 28 -13.46 -40.81 23.27
CA SER A 28 -14.14 -40.46 24.52
C SER A 28 -15.16 -39.37 24.25
N SER A 29 -16.37 -39.51 24.78
CA SER A 29 -17.38 -38.45 24.74
C SER A 29 -16.81 -37.22 25.44
N SER A 30 -16.66 -36.12 24.71
CA SER A 30 -16.24 -34.84 25.30
C SER A 30 -17.33 -34.32 26.23
N ASP A 31 -16.93 -33.77 27.39
CA ASP A 31 -17.83 -33.05 28.30
C ASP A 31 -18.29 -31.70 27.72
N THR A 32 -17.69 -31.28 26.60
CA THR A 32 -17.92 -29.99 25.93
C THR A 32 -18.12 -30.13 24.41
N PRO A 33 -19.14 -30.88 23.95
CA PRO A 33 -19.32 -31.19 22.54
C PRO A 33 -19.72 -29.99 21.68
N VAL A 34 -20.27 -28.91 22.24
CA VAL A 34 -20.63 -27.71 21.47
C VAL A 34 -19.42 -26.81 21.28
N LEU A 35 -18.64 -26.57 22.34
CA LEU A 35 -17.38 -25.80 22.26
C LEU A 35 -16.36 -26.46 21.35
N ASP A 36 -16.25 -27.80 21.34
CA ASP A 36 -15.32 -28.52 20.47
C ASP A 36 -15.67 -28.44 18.98
N ASN A 37 -16.91 -28.05 18.62
CA ASN A 37 -17.35 -27.83 17.24
C ASN A 37 -17.24 -26.37 16.80
N PHE A 38 -17.26 -25.41 17.73
CA PHE A 38 -17.30 -23.97 17.46
C PHE A 38 -16.08 -23.21 18.03
N GLY A 39 -15.05 -23.92 18.46
CA GLY A 39 -13.87 -23.34 19.09
C GLY A 39 -12.63 -24.20 18.97
N ILE A 40 -11.48 -23.54 19.16
CA ILE A 40 -10.14 -24.12 19.04
C ILE A 40 -9.54 -24.23 20.44
N ASP A 41 -9.16 -25.44 20.82
CA ASP A 41 -8.54 -25.71 22.11
C ASP A 41 -7.05 -25.32 22.11
N LEU A 42 -6.75 -24.13 22.64
CA LEU A 42 -5.38 -23.65 22.77
C LEU A 42 -4.57 -24.46 23.77
N THR A 43 -5.22 -25.11 24.75
CA THR A 43 -4.52 -25.91 25.77
C THR A 43 -4.03 -27.21 25.15
N LYS A 44 -4.90 -27.88 24.38
CA LYS A 44 -4.52 -29.04 23.58
C LYS A 44 -3.50 -28.70 22.49
N ALA A 45 -3.63 -27.57 21.82
CA ALA A 45 -2.63 -27.11 20.84
C ALA A 45 -1.25 -26.87 21.50
N ALA A 46 -1.21 -26.41 22.75
CA ALA A 46 0.02 -26.26 23.53
C ALA A 46 0.62 -27.62 23.96
N GLU A 47 -0.22 -28.61 24.32
CA GLU A 47 0.22 -29.98 24.62
C GLU A 47 0.76 -30.72 23.39
N GLU A 48 0.13 -30.51 22.23
CA GLU A 48 0.55 -31.04 20.92
C GLU A 48 1.73 -30.26 20.30
N GLY A 49 2.27 -29.24 20.98
CA GLY A 49 3.43 -28.46 20.54
C GLY A 49 3.19 -27.54 19.34
N ARG A 50 1.93 -27.31 18.94
CA ARG A 50 1.58 -26.51 17.76
C ARG A 50 1.67 -25.00 17.96
N LEU A 51 1.43 -24.50 19.18
CA LEU A 51 1.52 -23.05 19.45
C LEU A 51 2.95 -22.54 19.35
N ASP A 52 3.10 -21.27 18.97
CA ASP A 52 4.40 -20.59 18.90
C ASP A 52 4.93 -20.19 20.29
N PRO A 53 6.25 -20.13 20.47
CA PRO A 53 6.85 -19.58 21.68
C PRO A 53 6.57 -18.08 21.78
N VAL A 54 5.86 -17.66 22.81
CA VAL A 54 5.55 -16.25 23.05
C VAL A 54 6.71 -15.58 23.78
N VAL A 55 7.23 -14.49 23.20
CA VAL A 55 8.42 -13.76 23.65
C VAL A 55 8.04 -12.31 24.00
N GLY A 56 8.57 -11.78 25.11
CA GLY A 56 8.47 -10.36 25.46
C GLY A 56 7.09 -9.90 25.93
N ARG A 57 6.17 -10.84 26.22
CA ARG A 57 4.81 -10.58 26.72
C ARG A 57 4.58 -11.11 28.14
N GLU A 58 5.65 -11.33 28.90
CA GLU A 58 5.59 -11.99 30.20
C GLU A 58 4.72 -11.22 31.20
N ARG A 59 4.73 -9.89 31.10
CA ARG A 59 4.03 -8.96 32.00
C ARG A 59 2.53 -8.99 31.75
N GLU A 60 2.12 -9.03 30.48
CA GLU A 60 0.74 -9.12 30.03
C GLU A 60 0.16 -10.50 30.35
N ILE A 61 0.90 -11.59 30.09
CA ILE A 61 0.48 -12.95 30.44
C ILE A 61 0.35 -13.11 31.97
N GLU A 62 1.31 -12.59 32.74
CA GLU A 62 1.21 -12.59 34.21
C GLU A 62 0.01 -11.75 34.69
N ARG A 63 -0.25 -10.60 34.07
CA ARG A 63 -1.41 -9.76 34.38
C ARG A 63 -2.73 -10.46 34.05
N LEU A 64 -2.83 -11.18 32.93
CA LEU A 64 -3.98 -12.04 32.61
C LEU A 64 -4.19 -13.08 33.70
N ALA A 65 -3.15 -13.87 34.04
CA ALA A 65 -3.23 -14.91 35.07
C ALA A 65 -3.63 -14.34 36.45
N GLN A 66 -3.11 -13.16 36.80
CA GLN A 66 -3.48 -12.44 38.02
C GLN A 66 -4.96 -12.03 38.04
N ILE A 67 -5.51 -11.58 36.91
CA ILE A 67 -6.93 -11.18 36.78
C ILE A 67 -7.83 -12.42 36.83
N LEU A 68 -7.50 -13.46 36.07
CA LEU A 68 -8.27 -14.71 36.01
C LEU A 68 -8.30 -15.44 37.37
N SER A 69 -7.29 -15.24 38.21
CA SER A 69 -7.26 -15.77 39.59
C SER A 69 -8.11 -14.98 40.61
N ARG A 70 -8.80 -13.91 40.21
CA ARG A 70 -9.64 -13.09 41.13
C ARG A 70 -11.00 -13.74 41.37
N ARG A 71 -11.60 -13.47 42.53
CA ARG A 71 -12.98 -13.89 42.88
C ARG A 71 -14.08 -13.03 42.24
N LYS A 72 -13.76 -11.80 41.82
CA LYS A 72 -14.68 -10.84 41.16
C LYS A 72 -13.88 -10.02 40.14
N LYS A 73 -14.52 -9.59 39.05
CA LYS A 73 -13.85 -8.94 37.89
C LYS A 73 -12.67 -9.76 37.39
N ASN A 74 -12.95 -11.04 37.13
CA ASN A 74 -12.00 -12.07 36.71
C ASN A 74 -11.96 -12.29 35.19
N ASN A 75 -12.52 -11.35 34.43
CA ASN A 75 -12.54 -11.34 32.97
C ASN A 75 -11.63 -10.21 32.46
N PRO A 76 -10.40 -10.50 32.01
CA PRO A 76 -9.56 -9.48 31.38
C PRO A 76 -10.05 -9.13 29.97
N VAL A 77 -9.75 -7.91 29.52
CA VAL A 77 -9.84 -7.51 28.11
C VAL A 77 -8.50 -6.94 27.68
N LEU A 78 -7.91 -7.55 26.67
CA LEU A 78 -6.72 -7.10 25.96
C LEU A 78 -7.14 -5.98 24.99
N ILE A 79 -6.65 -4.77 25.25
CA ILE A 79 -6.95 -3.56 24.48
C ILE A 79 -5.64 -3.10 23.85
N GLY A 80 -5.57 -3.10 22.53
CA GLY A 80 -4.40 -2.68 21.77
C GLY A 80 -4.71 -2.66 20.28
N GLU A 81 -3.84 -2.05 19.50
CA GLU A 81 -4.01 -1.93 18.04
C GLU A 81 -4.08 -3.31 17.34
N PRO A 82 -4.60 -3.39 16.10
CA PRO A 82 -4.45 -4.60 15.29
C PRO A 82 -2.97 -4.95 15.09
N GLY A 83 -2.66 -6.25 15.05
CA GLY A 83 -1.30 -6.75 14.79
C GLY A 83 -0.32 -6.75 15.99
N VAL A 84 -0.69 -6.24 17.18
CA VAL A 84 0.23 -6.24 18.35
C VAL A 84 0.39 -7.61 19.03
N GLY A 85 -0.27 -8.67 18.53
CA GLY A 85 -0.18 -10.03 19.08
C GLY A 85 -1.13 -10.35 20.25
N LYS A 86 -2.35 -9.78 20.27
CA LYS A 86 -3.32 -10.01 21.36
C LYS A 86 -3.66 -11.50 21.55
N SER A 87 -3.86 -12.24 20.47
CA SER A 87 -4.19 -13.67 20.47
C SER A 87 -3.00 -14.53 20.93
N ALA A 88 -1.76 -14.15 20.55
CA ALA A 88 -0.53 -14.76 21.06
C ALA A 88 -0.40 -14.63 22.60
N ILE A 89 -0.89 -13.57 23.24
CA ILE A 89 -0.90 -13.46 24.70
C ILE A 89 -1.85 -14.50 25.34
N ALA A 90 -2.96 -14.84 24.70
CA ALA A 90 -3.87 -15.91 25.15
C ALA A 90 -3.26 -17.32 24.95
N GLU A 91 -2.56 -17.53 23.85
CA GLU A 91 -1.76 -18.74 23.59
C GLU A 91 -0.62 -18.91 24.61
N GLY A 92 0.08 -17.82 24.93
CA GLY A 92 1.12 -17.79 25.97
C GLY A 92 0.59 -18.13 27.36
N LEU A 93 -0.66 -17.77 27.66
CA LEU A 93 -1.35 -18.22 28.87
C LEU A 93 -1.60 -19.74 28.84
N ALA A 94 -2.08 -20.29 27.72
CA ALA A 94 -2.30 -21.73 27.57
C ALA A 94 -0.99 -22.53 27.76
N LEU A 95 0.11 -22.06 27.13
CA LEU A 95 1.46 -22.60 27.32
C LEU A 95 1.94 -22.54 28.78
N ARG A 96 1.62 -21.47 29.54
CA ARG A 96 1.95 -21.42 30.98
C ARG A 96 1.08 -22.36 31.81
N ILE A 97 -0.19 -22.56 31.46
CA ILE A 97 -1.09 -23.50 32.15
C ILE A 97 -0.62 -24.95 31.99
N THR A 98 -0.31 -25.39 30.76
CA THR A 98 0.19 -26.76 30.49
C THR A 98 1.54 -27.02 31.16
N ARG A 99 2.45 -26.05 31.12
CA ARG A 99 3.75 -26.07 31.83
C ARG A 99 3.62 -25.88 33.35
N LYS A 100 2.41 -25.71 33.89
CA LYS A 100 2.11 -25.47 35.34
C LYS A 100 2.82 -24.24 35.93
N ASN A 101 3.19 -23.27 35.10
CA ASN A 101 3.82 -22.01 35.49
C ASN A 101 2.78 -20.89 35.75
N VAL A 102 1.77 -21.22 36.55
CA VAL A 102 0.64 -20.35 36.92
C VAL A 102 0.21 -20.64 38.37
N SER A 103 -0.69 -19.82 38.92
CA SER A 103 -1.36 -20.12 40.19
C SER A 103 -2.08 -21.47 40.13
N ARG A 104 -2.11 -22.22 41.24
CA ARG A 104 -2.85 -23.49 41.38
C ARG A 104 -4.34 -23.37 41.02
N VAL A 105 -4.92 -22.17 41.11
CA VAL A 105 -6.32 -21.87 40.72
C VAL A 105 -6.55 -22.03 39.20
N LEU A 106 -5.49 -21.92 38.39
CA LEU A 106 -5.53 -22.06 36.94
C LEU A 106 -5.01 -23.42 36.46
N PHE A 107 -4.62 -24.33 37.36
CA PHE A 107 -4.23 -25.69 36.98
C PHE A 107 -5.44 -26.45 36.45
N HIS A 108 -5.22 -27.27 35.41
CA HIS A 108 -6.26 -28.04 34.73
C HIS A 108 -7.40 -27.20 34.12
N LYS A 109 -7.21 -25.87 33.99
CA LYS A 109 -8.11 -25.05 33.19
C LYS A 109 -7.82 -25.19 31.71
N ARG A 110 -8.88 -25.16 30.91
CA ARG A 110 -8.88 -25.32 29.46
C ARG A 110 -9.17 -23.98 28.80
N VAL A 111 -8.19 -23.40 28.11
CA VAL A 111 -8.35 -22.20 27.28
C VAL A 111 -8.88 -22.61 25.90
N VAL A 112 -10.06 -22.12 25.53
CA VAL A 112 -10.73 -22.38 24.24
C VAL A 112 -10.98 -21.06 23.53
N ALA A 113 -10.43 -20.88 22.34
CA ALA A 113 -10.71 -19.75 21.46
C ALA A 113 -12.03 -19.97 20.72
N LEU A 114 -12.92 -18.98 20.72
CA LEU A 114 -14.22 -19.06 20.08
C LEU A 114 -14.15 -18.62 18.61
N ASP A 115 -14.55 -19.48 17.67
CA ASP A 115 -14.64 -19.11 16.25
C ASP A 115 -16.04 -18.57 15.93
N LEU A 116 -16.14 -17.24 15.86
CA LEU A 116 -17.37 -16.54 15.51
C LEU A 116 -17.81 -16.79 14.06
N ALA A 117 -16.87 -17.01 13.13
CA ALA A 117 -17.21 -17.31 11.75
C ALA A 117 -17.94 -18.66 11.66
N SER A 118 -17.45 -19.70 12.34
CA SER A 118 -18.14 -21.01 12.42
C SER A 118 -19.51 -20.95 13.12
N ILE A 119 -19.68 -20.09 14.14
CA ILE A 119 -20.99 -19.93 14.81
C ILE A 119 -22.01 -19.27 13.88
N VAL A 120 -21.59 -18.30 13.06
CA VAL A 120 -22.47 -17.64 12.08
C VAL A 120 -22.71 -18.54 10.85
N ALA A 121 -21.70 -19.32 10.43
CA ALA A 121 -21.76 -20.19 9.26
C ALA A 121 -22.95 -21.17 9.31
N GLY A 122 -23.76 -21.16 8.25
CA GLY A 122 -24.96 -21.99 8.16
C GLY A 122 -26.15 -21.54 9.03
N THR A 123 -26.07 -20.39 9.72
CA THR A 123 -27.27 -19.72 10.26
C THR A 123 -27.94 -18.88 9.17
N LYS A 124 -29.25 -19.06 8.97
CA LYS A 124 -30.07 -18.22 8.06
C LYS A 124 -30.86 -17.16 8.81
N TYR A 125 -31.08 -17.36 10.11
CA TYR A 125 -31.90 -16.52 10.95
C TYR A 125 -31.20 -16.23 12.27
N ARG A 126 -31.34 -15.00 12.78
CA ARG A 126 -30.76 -14.54 14.05
C ARG A 126 -31.07 -15.49 15.23
N GLY A 127 -32.27 -16.07 15.28
CA GLY A 127 -32.64 -17.03 16.32
C GLY A 127 -31.77 -18.30 16.37
N GLN A 128 -31.24 -18.75 15.22
CA GLN A 128 -30.34 -19.92 15.16
C GLN A 128 -28.96 -19.59 15.72
N PHE A 129 -28.47 -18.37 15.50
CA PHE A 129 -27.26 -17.87 16.14
C PHE A 129 -27.44 -17.74 17.65
N GLU A 130 -28.55 -17.15 18.10
CA GLU A 130 -28.88 -17.05 19.53
C GLU A 130 -29.03 -18.44 20.19
N GLU A 131 -29.59 -19.44 19.49
CA GLU A 131 -29.69 -20.82 19.98
C GLU A 131 -28.31 -21.48 20.15
N ARG A 132 -27.42 -21.37 19.15
CA ARG A 132 -26.03 -21.85 19.24
C ARG A 132 -25.27 -21.20 20.39
N MET A 133 -25.37 -19.87 20.52
CA MET A 133 -24.79 -19.14 21.66
C MET A 133 -25.38 -19.62 22.99
N LYS A 134 -26.69 -19.87 23.09
CA LYS A 134 -27.32 -20.42 24.30
C LYS A 134 -26.76 -21.80 24.67
N ALA A 135 -26.54 -22.67 23.70
CA ALA A 135 -25.94 -23.97 23.90
C ALA A 135 -24.51 -23.84 24.48
N ILE A 136 -23.68 -22.96 23.90
CA ILE A 136 -22.33 -22.65 24.40
C ILE A 136 -22.37 -22.12 25.84
N LEU A 137 -23.25 -21.16 26.16
CA LEU A 137 -23.36 -20.60 27.52
C LEU A 137 -23.86 -21.64 28.55
N ASN A 138 -24.73 -22.57 28.13
CA ASN A 138 -25.21 -23.69 28.95
C ASN A 138 -24.16 -24.80 29.18
N GLU A 139 -23.14 -24.86 28.33
CA GLU A 139 -22.02 -25.79 28.44
C GLU A 139 -20.92 -25.20 29.34
N LEU A 140 -20.63 -23.89 29.19
CA LEU A 140 -19.73 -23.15 30.06
C LEU A 140 -20.20 -23.11 31.52
N SER A 141 -21.50 -22.89 31.76
CA SER A 141 -22.06 -22.82 33.12
C SER A 141 -22.09 -24.15 33.88
N LYS A 142 -21.76 -25.27 33.22
CA LYS A 142 -21.57 -26.59 33.84
C LYS A 142 -20.10 -26.93 34.07
N ASN A 143 -19.17 -26.18 33.49
CA ASN A 143 -17.76 -26.53 33.38
C ASN A 143 -16.85 -25.36 33.81
N ASP A 144 -16.70 -25.19 35.12
CA ASP A 144 -15.91 -24.11 35.76
C ASP A 144 -14.41 -24.10 35.38
N ASN A 145 -13.91 -25.19 34.79
CA ASN A 145 -12.52 -25.32 34.32
C ASN A 145 -12.26 -24.61 32.98
N ILE A 146 -13.26 -24.08 32.29
CA ILE A 146 -13.07 -23.46 30.97
C ILE A 146 -12.73 -21.96 31.10
N ILE A 147 -11.82 -21.50 30.25
CA ILE A 147 -11.53 -20.08 30.00
C ILE A 147 -11.80 -19.82 28.52
N LEU A 148 -12.81 -19.00 28.23
CA LEU A 148 -13.19 -18.67 26.86
C LEU A 148 -12.34 -17.48 26.35
N PHE A 149 -11.53 -17.67 25.32
CA PHE A 149 -10.92 -16.56 24.59
C PHE A 149 -11.87 -16.12 23.47
N ILE A 150 -12.19 -14.84 23.45
CA ILE A 150 -13.02 -14.20 22.42
C ILE A 150 -12.17 -13.12 21.77
N ASP A 151 -11.69 -13.40 20.56
CA ASP A 151 -11.13 -12.34 19.71
C ASP A 151 -12.27 -11.43 19.21
N GLU A 152 -11.94 -10.18 18.91
CA GLU A 152 -12.88 -9.15 18.47
C GLU A 152 -14.19 -9.09 19.30
N ILE A 153 -14.09 -9.14 20.64
CA ILE A 153 -15.25 -9.28 21.56
C ILE A 153 -16.35 -8.22 21.37
N HIS A 154 -16.01 -7.08 20.77
CA HIS A 154 -16.95 -6.03 20.40
C HIS A 154 -18.03 -6.50 19.40
N THR A 155 -17.73 -7.49 18.54
CA THR A 155 -18.65 -8.03 17.51
C THR A 155 -19.89 -8.68 18.15
N ILE A 156 -19.70 -9.42 19.25
CA ILE A 156 -20.77 -10.07 20.02
C ILE A 156 -21.50 -9.05 20.92
N VAL A 157 -20.79 -8.00 21.33
CA VAL A 157 -21.28 -6.94 22.22
C VAL A 157 -22.00 -5.81 21.47
N GLY A 158 -21.98 -5.83 20.13
CA GLY A 158 -22.41 -4.77 19.21
C GLY A 158 -23.75 -4.10 19.56
N ALA A 159 -23.66 -2.96 20.26
CA ALA A 159 -24.80 -2.25 20.81
C ALA A 159 -25.66 -1.56 19.73
N GLY A 160 -26.70 -2.26 19.23
CA GLY A 160 -27.89 -1.67 18.61
C GLY A 160 -27.72 -0.88 17.31
N GLY A 161 -26.56 -0.96 16.66
CA GLY A 161 -26.24 -0.23 15.43
C GLY A 161 -26.57 -1.02 14.15
N ALA A 162 -27.51 -0.49 13.37
CA ALA A 162 -27.94 -0.97 12.05
C ALA A 162 -28.57 -2.39 11.98
N THR A 163 -29.41 -2.58 10.95
CA THR A 163 -30.16 -3.82 10.71
C THR A 163 -29.25 -4.96 10.26
N GLY A 164 -28.70 -5.71 11.23
CA GLY A 164 -27.89 -6.91 10.96
C GLY A 164 -26.93 -7.33 12.08
N SER A 165 -26.65 -6.48 13.07
CA SER A 165 -25.66 -6.78 14.11
C SER A 165 -26.06 -7.95 15.03
N LEU A 166 -25.08 -8.82 15.32
CA LEU A 166 -25.21 -10.01 16.16
C LEU A 166 -25.15 -9.65 17.67
N ASP A 167 -26.13 -8.91 18.17
CA ASP A 167 -26.20 -8.54 19.60
C ASP A 167 -26.52 -9.77 20.47
N ALA A 168 -25.47 -10.40 21.00
CA ALA A 168 -25.52 -11.41 22.06
C ALA A 168 -25.10 -10.82 23.43
N ALA A 169 -24.92 -9.51 23.55
CA ALA A 169 -24.55 -8.83 24.80
C ALA A 169 -25.56 -9.13 25.91
N ASN A 170 -26.85 -9.17 25.55
CA ASN A 170 -27.95 -9.44 26.48
C ASN A 170 -27.94 -10.89 27.03
N MET A 171 -27.31 -11.83 26.32
CA MET A 171 -27.11 -13.21 26.78
C MET A 171 -25.84 -13.35 27.64
N LEU A 172 -24.79 -12.59 27.33
CA LEU A 172 -23.53 -12.60 28.08
C LEU A 172 -23.62 -11.86 29.42
N LYS A 173 -24.32 -10.72 29.49
CA LYS A 173 -24.45 -9.88 30.70
C LYS A 173 -24.86 -10.66 31.95
N PRO A 174 -25.88 -11.54 31.95
CA PRO A 174 -26.29 -12.28 33.14
C PRO A 174 -25.24 -13.31 33.58
N ALA A 175 -24.65 -14.06 32.64
CA ALA A 175 -23.66 -15.09 32.93
C ALA A 175 -22.35 -14.49 33.48
N LEU A 176 -21.85 -13.42 32.85
CA LEU A 176 -20.71 -12.64 33.35
C LEU A 176 -21.00 -11.97 34.71
N ALA A 177 -22.26 -11.66 35.01
CA ALA A 177 -22.65 -11.07 36.30
C ALA A 177 -22.80 -12.09 37.43
N ARG A 178 -23.21 -13.32 37.12
CA ARG A 178 -23.24 -14.43 38.09
C ARG A 178 -21.85 -15.05 38.30
N GLY A 179 -20.93 -14.87 37.35
CA GLY A 179 -19.59 -15.44 37.39
C GLY A 179 -19.53 -16.87 36.85
N GLU A 180 -20.58 -17.30 36.15
CA GLU A 180 -20.71 -18.63 35.50
C GLU A 180 -19.81 -18.78 34.27
N ILE A 181 -19.23 -17.67 33.80
CA ILE A 181 -18.32 -17.64 32.65
C ILE A 181 -17.09 -16.84 33.02
N GLN A 182 -15.94 -17.44 32.73
CA GLN A 182 -14.64 -16.80 32.74
C GLN A 182 -14.16 -16.64 31.30
N CYS A 183 -13.90 -15.40 30.86
CA CYS A 183 -13.44 -15.12 29.51
C CYS A 183 -12.32 -14.08 29.44
N ILE A 184 -11.54 -14.16 28.37
CA ILE A 184 -10.53 -13.20 27.94
C ILE A 184 -11.06 -12.58 26.65
N GLY A 185 -11.33 -11.27 26.63
CA GLY A 185 -11.68 -10.56 25.41
C GLY A 185 -10.46 -9.92 24.75
N ALA A 186 -10.44 -9.80 23.42
CA ALA A 186 -9.53 -8.91 22.69
C ALA A 186 -10.30 -7.93 21.80
N THR A 187 -9.81 -6.69 21.68
CA THR A 187 -10.47 -5.59 20.92
C THR A 187 -9.48 -4.44 20.71
N THR A 188 -9.78 -3.48 19.83
CA THR A 188 -9.04 -2.21 19.71
C THR A 188 -9.50 -1.18 20.74
N LEU A 189 -8.75 -0.08 20.88
CA LEU A 189 -9.09 0.98 21.82
C LEU A 189 -10.42 1.67 21.46
N ASP A 190 -10.70 1.85 20.18
CA ASP A 190 -11.88 2.57 19.71
C ASP A 190 -13.14 1.71 19.77
N GLU A 191 -13.08 0.43 19.39
CA GLU A 191 -14.15 -0.54 19.63
C GLU A 191 -14.52 -0.64 21.12
N TYR A 192 -13.51 -0.72 22.00
CA TYR A 192 -13.71 -0.77 23.45
C TYR A 192 -14.51 0.45 23.93
N ARG A 193 -14.09 1.65 23.52
CA ARG A 193 -14.77 2.92 23.83
C ARG A 193 -16.17 2.98 23.24
N GLN A 194 -16.38 2.46 22.04
CA GLN A 194 -17.65 2.56 21.32
C GLN A 194 -18.71 1.59 21.84
N HIS A 195 -18.33 0.37 22.21
CA HIS A 195 -19.27 -0.72 22.52
C HIS A 195 -19.23 -1.23 23.97
N ILE A 196 -18.07 -1.23 24.63
CA ILE A 196 -17.90 -1.85 25.96
C ILE A 196 -17.94 -0.80 27.08
N GLU A 197 -17.24 0.32 26.90
CA GLU A 197 -17.13 1.39 27.91
C GLU A 197 -18.44 2.16 28.11
N LYS A 198 -19.27 2.28 27.06
CA LYS A 198 -20.61 2.86 27.18
C LYS A 198 -21.59 1.96 27.94
N ASP A 199 -21.33 0.65 28.01
CA ASP A 199 -22.18 -0.31 28.71
C ASP A 199 -21.66 -0.54 30.13
N GLY A 200 -22.19 0.25 31.08
CA GLY A 200 -21.84 0.14 32.49
C GLY A 200 -22.20 -1.20 33.16
N ALA A 201 -22.90 -2.13 32.50
CA ALA A 201 -23.04 -3.50 33.00
C ALA A 201 -21.80 -4.33 32.65
N LEU A 202 -21.34 -4.27 31.40
CA LEU A 202 -20.16 -4.99 30.89
C LEU A 202 -18.84 -4.40 31.41
N GLU A 203 -18.68 -3.08 31.39
CA GLU A 203 -17.50 -2.37 31.91
C GLU A 203 -17.19 -2.77 33.36
N ARG A 204 -18.23 -3.00 34.17
CA ARG A 204 -18.10 -3.46 35.57
C ARG A 204 -17.76 -4.94 35.73
N ARG A 205 -17.70 -5.74 34.66
CA ARG A 205 -17.28 -7.17 34.67
C ARG A 205 -15.88 -7.36 34.14
N PHE A 206 -15.48 -6.53 33.18
CA PHE A 206 -14.18 -6.60 32.56
C PHE A 206 -13.09 -5.82 33.33
N GLN A 207 -11.84 -6.21 33.13
CA GLN A 207 -10.66 -5.52 33.61
C GLN A 207 -9.75 -5.21 32.43
N LYS A 208 -9.57 -3.91 32.14
CA LYS A 208 -8.70 -3.44 31.05
C LYS A 208 -7.25 -3.91 31.27
N VAL A 209 -6.63 -4.42 30.22
CA VAL A 209 -5.20 -4.71 30.08
C VAL A 209 -4.75 -4.06 28.76
N LEU A 210 -3.89 -3.04 28.84
CA LEU A 210 -3.34 -2.40 27.65
C LEU A 210 -2.23 -3.28 27.06
N VAL A 211 -2.18 -3.37 25.74
CA VAL A 211 -1.17 -4.11 24.98
C VAL A 211 -0.56 -3.14 23.96
N ASP A 212 0.63 -2.66 24.28
CA ASP A 212 1.38 -1.75 23.40
C ASP A 212 2.08 -2.55 22.27
N PRO A 213 2.37 -1.95 21.10
CA PRO A 213 3.19 -2.57 20.06
C PRO A 213 4.58 -2.97 20.58
N THR A 214 5.16 -4.03 20.02
CA THR A 214 6.52 -4.46 20.40
C THR A 214 7.59 -3.47 19.94
N SER A 215 8.65 -3.35 20.73
CA SER A 215 9.85 -2.63 20.30
C SER A 215 10.57 -3.35 19.15
N VAL A 216 11.50 -2.65 18.49
CA VAL A 216 12.33 -3.22 17.41
C VAL A 216 13.12 -4.43 17.91
N GLU A 217 13.75 -4.31 19.09
CA GLU A 217 14.57 -5.37 19.70
C GLU A 217 13.71 -6.59 20.09
N GLU A 218 12.56 -6.39 20.73
CA GLU A 218 11.61 -7.47 21.03
C GLU A 218 11.10 -8.15 19.76
N THR A 219 10.87 -7.38 18.69
CA THR A 219 10.39 -7.95 17.42
C THR A 219 11.46 -8.78 16.71
N VAL A 220 12.74 -8.37 16.73
CA VAL A 220 13.85 -9.20 16.22
C VAL A 220 13.91 -10.53 17.00
N ASN A 221 13.78 -10.48 18.33
CA ASN A 221 13.74 -11.70 19.15
C ASN A 221 12.52 -12.59 18.82
N ILE A 222 11.33 -12.00 18.59
CA ILE A 222 10.15 -12.75 18.15
C ILE A 222 10.42 -13.45 16.81
N LEU A 223 10.93 -12.72 15.81
CA LEU A 223 11.23 -13.29 14.49
C LEU A 223 12.27 -14.42 14.59
N GLN A 224 13.33 -14.26 15.38
CA GLN A 224 14.32 -15.33 15.61
C GLN A 224 13.72 -16.60 16.21
N ASN A 225 12.70 -16.50 17.06
CA ASN A 225 12.07 -17.66 17.71
C ASN A 225 11.02 -18.37 16.83
N ILE A 226 10.44 -17.69 15.84
CA ILE A 226 9.50 -18.30 14.88
C ILE A 226 10.19 -18.71 13.56
N LYS A 227 11.38 -18.18 13.28
CA LYS A 227 12.19 -18.38 12.06
C LYS A 227 12.18 -19.83 11.57
N GLU A 228 12.54 -20.79 12.43
CA GLU A 228 12.66 -22.22 12.07
C GLU A 228 11.37 -22.77 11.43
N ARG A 229 10.19 -22.34 11.89
CA ARG A 229 8.89 -22.78 11.35
C ARG A 229 8.65 -22.23 9.94
N TYR A 230 9.05 -20.98 9.68
CA TYR A 230 8.95 -20.38 8.34
C TYR A 230 10.03 -20.93 7.39
N GLU A 231 11.21 -21.27 7.90
CA GLU A 231 12.27 -21.95 7.14
C GLU A 231 11.83 -23.35 6.69
N ASP A 232 11.19 -24.11 7.58
CA ASP A 232 10.62 -25.42 7.26
C ASP A 232 9.39 -25.33 6.35
N HIS A 233 8.54 -24.31 6.52
CA HIS A 233 7.33 -24.14 5.70
C HIS A 233 7.63 -23.73 4.26
N HIS A 234 8.51 -22.73 4.07
CA HIS A 234 8.89 -22.21 2.75
C HIS A 234 10.13 -22.89 2.17
N ASN A 235 10.76 -23.81 2.89
CA ASN A 235 11.99 -24.46 2.46
C ASN A 235 13.12 -23.47 2.11
N VAL A 236 13.37 -22.53 3.02
CA VAL A 236 14.40 -21.48 2.89
C VAL A 236 15.24 -21.39 4.15
N VAL A 237 16.32 -20.60 4.12
CA VAL A 237 17.10 -20.20 5.30
C VAL A 237 17.19 -18.68 5.35
N TYR A 238 16.75 -18.03 6.43
CA TYR A 238 16.89 -16.59 6.58
C TYR A 238 18.25 -16.26 7.21
N THR A 239 18.95 -15.24 6.69
CA THR A 239 20.11 -14.67 7.37
C THR A 239 19.68 -13.78 8.53
N ASP A 240 20.57 -13.55 9.50
CA ASP A 240 20.27 -12.64 10.62
C ASP A 240 20.05 -11.19 10.13
N ASP A 241 20.77 -10.78 9.08
CA ASP A 241 20.57 -9.51 8.39
C ASP A 241 19.17 -9.42 7.72
N ALA A 242 18.62 -10.54 7.23
CA ALA A 242 17.25 -10.58 6.71
C ALA A 242 16.22 -10.36 7.83
N ILE A 243 16.42 -10.97 9.00
CA ILE A 243 15.55 -10.77 10.17
C ILE A 243 15.57 -9.30 10.63
N ASP A 244 16.76 -8.70 10.73
CA ASP A 244 16.93 -7.30 11.07
C ASP A 244 16.32 -6.36 10.01
N ALA A 245 16.45 -6.71 8.73
CA ALA A 245 15.81 -6.01 7.63
C ALA A 245 14.27 -6.09 7.70
N CYS A 246 13.68 -7.25 8.01
CA CYS A 246 12.23 -7.41 8.18
C CYS A 246 11.69 -6.41 9.21
N VAL A 247 12.36 -6.25 10.36
CA VAL A 247 11.91 -5.30 11.39
C VAL A 247 12.21 -3.86 11.00
N LYS A 248 13.46 -3.52 10.62
CA LYS A 248 13.86 -2.13 10.34
C LYS A 248 13.17 -1.54 9.12
N LEU A 249 13.00 -2.31 8.05
CA LEU A 249 12.34 -1.84 6.84
C LEU A 249 10.83 -1.69 7.08
N THR A 250 10.15 -2.68 7.66
CA THR A 250 8.70 -2.56 7.91
C THR A 250 8.38 -1.49 8.96
N ALA A 251 9.23 -1.28 9.97
CA ALA A 251 9.10 -0.17 10.92
C ALA A 251 9.21 1.21 10.25
N ARG A 252 10.02 1.35 9.18
CA ARG A 252 10.28 2.61 8.48
C ARG A 252 9.35 2.88 7.29
N TYR A 253 8.99 1.84 6.54
CA TYR A 253 8.29 1.94 5.26
C TYR A 253 6.79 1.56 5.33
N ILE A 254 6.37 0.76 6.31
CA ILE A 254 4.96 0.37 6.52
C ILE A 254 4.45 1.08 7.77
N SER A 255 3.77 2.23 7.59
CA SER A 255 3.34 3.11 8.70
C SER A 255 1.93 2.85 9.23
N ASP A 256 1.09 2.17 8.44
CA ASP A 256 -0.33 1.89 8.72
C ASP A 256 -0.55 0.63 9.58
N ARG A 257 0.48 -0.20 9.73
CA ARG A 257 0.48 -1.41 10.57
C ARG A 257 1.49 -1.33 11.73
N HIS A 258 1.24 -2.13 12.76
CA HIS A 258 2.03 -2.19 13.99
C HIS A 258 2.96 -3.41 14.03
N LEU A 259 3.99 -3.35 14.87
CA LEU A 259 4.83 -4.50 15.20
C LEU A 259 4.14 -5.37 16.28
N PRO A 260 4.31 -6.71 16.27
CA PRO A 260 5.22 -7.46 15.39
C PRO A 260 4.64 -7.84 14.01
N ASP A 261 3.32 -7.84 13.85
CA ASP A 261 2.58 -8.36 12.67
C ASP A 261 3.22 -8.04 11.31
N LYS A 262 3.42 -6.76 10.98
CA LYS A 262 4.00 -6.35 9.68
C LYS A 262 5.40 -6.90 9.39
N ALA A 263 6.18 -7.23 10.43
CA ALA A 263 7.51 -7.80 10.27
C ALA A 263 7.46 -9.33 10.09
N ILE A 264 6.42 -9.98 10.61
CA ILE A 264 6.12 -11.39 10.35
C ILE A 264 5.60 -11.55 8.92
N ASP A 265 4.68 -10.68 8.48
CA ASP A 265 4.15 -10.63 7.11
C ASP A 265 5.28 -10.49 6.07
N ALA A 266 6.23 -9.58 6.31
CA ALA A 266 7.39 -9.42 5.44
C ALA A 266 8.39 -10.60 5.49
N LEU A 267 8.48 -11.34 6.61
CA LEU A 267 9.27 -12.56 6.70
C LEU A 267 8.63 -13.68 5.86
N ASP A 268 7.32 -13.87 6.03
CA ASP A 268 6.51 -14.88 5.36
C ASP A 268 6.50 -14.68 3.83
N GLU A 269 6.22 -13.45 3.37
CA GLU A 269 6.20 -13.11 1.94
C GLU A 269 7.61 -13.21 1.32
N ALA A 270 8.68 -12.90 2.07
CA ALA A 270 10.06 -13.10 1.61
C ALA A 270 10.42 -14.57 1.45
N GLY A 271 10.04 -15.44 2.39
CA GLY A 271 10.20 -16.89 2.25
C GLY A 271 9.43 -17.44 1.05
N SER A 272 8.13 -17.15 0.99
CA SER A 272 7.22 -17.59 -0.07
C SER A 272 7.69 -17.15 -1.47
N ARG A 273 8.12 -15.89 -1.64
CA ARG A 273 8.66 -15.39 -2.90
C ARG A 273 9.94 -16.12 -3.31
N VAL A 274 10.88 -16.32 -2.38
CA VAL A 274 12.16 -16.96 -2.66
C VAL A 274 11.97 -18.45 -2.96
N HIS A 275 11.02 -19.10 -2.29
CA HIS A 275 10.56 -20.44 -2.64
C HIS A 275 10.00 -20.48 -4.07
N ILE A 276 8.92 -19.75 -4.35
CA ILE A 276 8.21 -19.78 -5.65
C ILE A 276 9.12 -19.44 -6.83
N SER A 277 10.03 -18.47 -6.67
CA SER A 277 10.94 -18.06 -7.76
C SER A 277 12.05 -19.08 -8.07
N ASN A 278 12.36 -20.01 -7.16
CA ASN A 278 13.39 -21.04 -7.35
C ASN A 278 12.83 -22.48 -7.45
N ILE A 279 11.51 -22.66 -7.38
CA ILE A 279 10.84 -23.94 -7.68
C ILE A 279 11.01 -24.26 -9.17
N VAL A 280 11.95 -25.14 -9.49
CA VAL A 280 12.08 -25.77 -10.80
C VAL A 280 11.56 -27.20 -10.71
N VAL A 281 10.42 -27.48 -11.35
CA VAL A 281 9.84 -28.83 -11.42
C VAL A 281 10.75 -29.71 -12.30
N PRO A 282 11.24 -30.87 -11.82
CA PRO A 282 12.04 -31.79 -12.62
C PRO A 282 11.32 -32.22 -13.91
N GLU A 283 12.04 -32.20 -15.04
CA GLU A 283 11.49 -32.65 -16.33
C GLU A 283 10.87 -34.06 -16.26
N ARG A 284 11.41 -34.92 -15.39
CA ARG A 284 10.86 -36.27 -15.16
C ARG A 284 9.41 -36.22 -14.69
N ILE A 285 9.07 -35.35 -13.74
CA ILE A 285 7.70 -35.21 -13.22
C ILE A 285 6.78 -34.69 -14.34
N LEU A 286 7.18 -33.63 -15.04
CA LEU A 286 6.43 -33.09 -16.19
C LEU A 286 6.19 -34.16 -17.28
N SER A 287 7.19 -34.99 -17.55
CA SER A 287 7.08 -36.09 -18.53
C SER A 287 6.12 -37.21 -18.10
N LEU A 288 6.01 -37.47 -16.80
CA LEU A 288 5.11 -38.46 -16.23
C LEU A 288 3.67 -37.94 -16.14
N GLU A 289 3.48 -36.67 -15.75
CA GLU A 289 2.17 -36.01 -15.72
C GLU A 289 1.58 -35.91 -17.14
N LYS A 290 2.39 -35.58 -18.15
CA LYS A 290 1.96 -35.65 -19.55
C LYS A 290 1.54 -37.07 -19.97
N GLN A 291 2.33 -38.09 -19.64
CA GLN A 291 1.97 -39.49 -19.92
C GLN A 291 0.70 -39.93 -19.19
N LEU A 292 0.45 -39.40 -17.99
CA LEU A 292 -0.76 -39.67 -17.21
C LEU A 292 -2.01 -39.11 -17.92
N ASP A 293 -1.94 -37.88 -18.42
CA ASP A 293 -3.06 -37.27 -19.14
C ASP A 293 -3.29 -37.89 -20.53
N ASP A 294 -2.23 -38.25 -21.26
CA ASP A 294 -2.32 -39.05 -22.48
C ASP A 294 -3.01 -40.40 -22.17
N THR A 295 -2.59 -41.11 -21.11
CA THR A 295 -3.19 -42.40 -20.67
C THR A 295 -4.66 -42.23 -20.25
N LYS A 296 -5.05 -41.13 -19.59
CA LYS A 296 -6.45 -40.83 -19.26
C LYS A 296 -7.31 -40.63 -20.51
N ASN A 297 -6.79 -39.93 -21.51
CA ASN A 297 -7.47 -39.72 -22.79
C ASN A 297 -7.64 -41.04 -23.55
N GLU A 298 -6.61 -41.88 -23.59
CA GLU A 298 -6.66 -43.22 -24.18
C GLU A 298 -7.66 -44.14 -23.45
N LYS A 299 -7.68 -44.12 -22.11
CA LYS A 299 -8.67 -44.81 -21.28
C LYS A 299 -10.10 -44.36 -21.61
N MET A 300 -10.36 -43.06 -21.68
CA MET A 300 -11.67 -42.50 -22.03
C MET A 300 -12.11 -42.91 -23.45
N ALA A 301 -11.19 -42.88 -24.42
CA ALA A 301 -11.45 -43.34 -25.78
C ALA A 301 -11.77 -44.85 -25.84
N ALA A 302 -11.03 -45.68 -25.09
CA ALA A 302 -11.27 -47.12 -24.98
C ALA A 302 -12.65 -47.42 -24.36
N VAL A 303 -13.03 -46.73 -23.29
CA VAL A 303 -14.36 -46.84 -22.66
C VAL A 303 -15.47 -46.42 -23.64
N LYS A 304 -15.31 -45.29 -24.34
CA LYS A 304 -16.28 -44.80 -25.33
C LYS A 304 -16.48 -45.80 -26.49
N ASN A 305 -15.40 -46.46 -26.90
CA ASN A 305 -15.41 -47.51 -27.93
C ASN A 305 -15.76 -48.92 -27.38
N GLN A 306 -16.24 -49.02 -26.13
CA GLN A 306 -16.60 -50.27 -25.44
C GLN A 306 -15.48 -51.33 -25.39
N ASN A 307 -14.22 -50.91 -25.54
CA ASN A 307 -13.06 -51.80 -25.46
C ASN A 307 -12.58 -51.89 -24.01
N PHE A 308 -13.34 -52.65 -23.20
CA PHE A 308 -13.13 -52.76 -21.75
C PHE A 308 -11.77 -53.35 -21.36
N GLU A 309 -11.20 -54.23 -22.18
CA GLU A 309 -9.88 -54.83 -21.94
C GLU A 309 -8.76 -53.80 -22.08
N LYS A 310 -8.78 -52.99 -23.15
CA LYS A 310 -7.85 -51.85 -23.28
C LYS A 310 -8.08 -50.81 -22.19
N ALA A 311 -9.33 -50.51 -21.82
CA ALA A 311 -9.65 -49.58 -20.74
C ALA A 311 -9.09 -50.05 -19.38
N ALA A 312 -9.11 -51.36 -19.10
CA ALA A 312 -8.50 -51.93 -17.90
C ALA A 312 -6.96 -51.77 -17.93
N SER A 313 -6.32 -52.08 -19.06
CA SER A 313 -4.87 -51.88 -19.25
C SER A 313 -4.44 -50.42 -19.03
N PHE A 314 -5.19 -49.46 -19.57
CA PHE A 314 -4.91 -48.03 -19.33
C PHE A 314 -5.19 -47.58 -17.90
N ARG A 315 -6.19 -48.14 -17.20
CA ARG A 315 -6.43 -47.88 -15.77
C ARG A 315 -5.26 -48.37 -14.90
N ASP A 316 -4.71 -49.54 -15.21
CA ASP A 316 -3.61 -50.10 -14.44
C ASP A 316 -2.33 -49.29 -14.69
N ARG A 317 -2.07 -48.88 -15.95
CA ARG A 317 -1.00 -47.93 -16.31
C ARG A 317 -1.15 -46.56 -15.65
N GLU A 318 -2.38 -46.04 -15.53
CA GLU A 318 -2.67 -44.79 -14.82
C GLU A 318 -2.30 -44.89 -13.34
N LYS A 319 -2.58 -46.03 -12.69
CA LYS A 319 -2.17 -46.30 -11.31
C LYS A 319 -0.65 -46.35 -11.18
N ASP A 320 0.04 -47.06 -12.07
CA ASP A 320 1.50 -47.15 -12.07
C ASP A 320 2.15 -45.76 -12.28
N LEU A 321 1.60 -44.94 -13.18
CA LEU A 321 2.07 -43.57 -13.39
C LEU A 321 1.83 -42.67 -12.16
N LEU A 322 0.70 -42.81 -11.47
CA LEU A 322 0.45 -42.10 -10.20
C LEU A 322 1.44 -42.50 -9.11
N GLU A 323 1.75 -43.80 -8.96
CA GLU A 323 2.76 -44.27 -8.01
C GLU A 323 4.18 -43.77 -8.38
N MET A 324 4.54 -43.74 -9.66
CA MET A 324 5.81 -43.14 -10.11
C MET A 324 5.87 -41.63 -9.85
N ILE A 325 4.78 -40.89 -10.07
CA ILE A 325 4.73 -39.45 -9.80
C ILE A 325 4.87 -39.17 -8.29
N ASP A 326 4.20 -39.95 -7.43
CA ASP A 326 4.34 -39.84 -5.97
C ASP A 326 5.76 -40.13 -5.48
N ILE A 327 6.43 -41.14 -6.05
CA ILE A 327 7.83 -41.46 -5.75
C ILE A 327 8.77 -40.32 -6.17
N GLU A 328 8.62 -39.77 -7.38
CA GLU A 328 9.47 -38.68 -7.86
C GLU A 328 9.18 -37.37 -7.12
N LYS A 329 7.93 -37.06 -6.76
CA LYS A 329 7.57 -35.91 -5.91
C LYS A 329 8.23 -36.02 -4.52
N LYS A 330 8.17 -37.19 -3.88
CA LYS A 330 8.83 -37.44 -2.58
C LYS A 330 10.36 -37.41 -2.65
N LYS A 331 10.98 -37.64 -3.81
CA LYS A 331 12.42 -37.39 -4.01
C LYS A 331 12.70 -35.90 -4.13
N TRP A 332 11.92 -35.21 -4.96
CA TRP A 332 12.08 -33.78 -5.20
C TRP A 332 11.85 -32.94 -3.94
N GLU A 333 10.83 -33.25 -3.14
CA GLU A 333 10.61 -32.66 -1.81
C GLU A 333 11.82 -32.84 -0.88
N LYS A 334 12.50 -33.99 -0.94
CA LYS A 334 13.73 -34.24 -0.16
C LYS A 334 14.90 -33.43 -0.70
N GLU A 335 15.08 -33.37 -2.01
CA GLU A 335 16.14 -32.57 -2.65
C GLU A 335 15.96 -31.07 -2.35
N LEU A 336 14.73 -30.56 -2.40
CA LEU A 336 14.37 -29.22 -1.94
C LEU A 336 14.75 -29.05 -0.45
N SER A 337 14.36 -29.99 0.42
CA SER A 337 14.68 -29.91 1.87
C SER A 337 16.17 -29.85 2.21
N VAL A 338 17.03 -30.38 1.33
CA VAL A 338 18.50 -30.31 1.45
C VAL A 338 19.05 -29.02 0.85
N ASN A 339 18.51 -28.58 -0.28
CA ASN A 339 18.95 -27.39 -1.00
C ASN A 339 18.03 -26.19 -0.71
N ARG A 340 18.00 -25.74 0.55
CA ARG A 340 17.23 -24.55 0.95
C ARG A 340 17.86 -23.27 0.38
N GLU A 341 17.03 -22.45 -0.24
CA GLU A 341 17.45 -21.14 -0.74
C GLU A 341 17.63 -20.13 0.39
N THR A 342 18.67 -19.29 0.30
CA THR A 342 18.96 -18.30 1.35
C THR A 342 18.20 -17.00 1.13
N VAL A 343 17.49 -16.51 2.13
CA VAL A 343 16.85 -15.19 2.15
C VAL A 343 17.79 -14.19 2.84
N ASP A 344 18.17 -13.14 2.13
CA ASP A 344 19.03 -12.06 2.60
C ASP A 344 18.23 -10.74 2.76
N ALA A 345 18.92 -9.70 3.23
CA ALA A 345 18.33 -8.37 3.40
C ALA A 345 17.88 -7.73 2.06
N GLU A 346 18.47 -8.11 0.93
CA GLU A 346 18.07 -7.60 -0.39
C GLU A 346 16.73 -8.21 -0.80
N LYS A 347 16.57 -9.54 -0.67
CA LYS A 347 15.32 -10.30 -0.89
C LYS A 347 14.15 -9.75 -0.05
N VAL A 348 14.41 -9.43 1.22
CA VAL A 348 13.42 -8.76 2.10
C VAL A 348 13.09 -7.35 1.62
N ALA A 349 14.09 -6.57 1.19
CA ALA A 349 13.86 -5.24 0.63
C ALA A 349 13.02 -5.29 -0.66
N GLU A 350 13.16 -6.33 -1.51
CA GLU A 350 12.30 -6.51 -2.68
C GLU A 350 10.83 -6.72 -2.32
N VAL A 351 10.56 -7.43 -1.21
CA VAL A 351 9.21 -7.70 -0.72
C VAL A 351 8.58 -6.46 -0.11
N VAL A 352 9.26 -5.81 0.84
CA VAL A 352 8.78 -4.54 1.41
C VAL A 352 8.56 -3.49 0.31
N ALA A 353 9.34 -3.53 -0.77
CA ALA A 353 9.15 -2.69 -1.94
C ALA A 353 7.85 -2.98 -2.71
N MET A 354 7.47 -4.26 -2.89
CA MET A 354 6.20 -4.62 -3.49
C MET A 354 5.01 -4.27 -2.58
N MET A 355 5.08 -4.61 -1.30
CA MET A 355 4.04 -4.31 -0.30
C MET A 355 3.69 -2.81 -0.25
N THR A 356 4.70 -1.94 -0.34
CA THR A 356 4.54 -0.48 -0.21
C THR A 356 4.44 0.26 -1.55
N GLY A 357 4.81 -0.38 -2.67
CA GLY A 357 4.99 0.27 -3.96
C GLY A 357 6.20 1.23 -4.02
N VAL A 358 7.16 1.09 -3.11
CA VAL A 358 8.34 1.97 -2.97
C VAL A 358 9.60 1.19 -3.29
N PRO A 359 10.53 1.66 -4.15
CA PRO A 359 11.74 0.91 -4.46
C PRO A 359 12.76 0.88 -3.30
N VAL A 360 12.55 -0.02 -2.32
CA VAL A 360 13.43 -0.24 -1.14
C VAL A 360 14.76 -0.91 -1.52
N GLN A 361 14.84 -1.60 -2.68
CA GLN A 361 16.05 -2.26 -3.18
C GLN A 361 17.26 -1.33 -3.43
N ARG A 362 17.06 -0.05 -3.72
CA ARG A 362 18.13 0.81 -4.30
C ARG A 362 19.10 1.42 -3.27
N ILE A 363 19.01 1.04 -2.00
CA ILE A 363 19.25 1.97 -0.87
C ILE A 363 20.71 2.07 -0.37
N ALA A 364 21.61 1.13 -0.69
CA ALA A 364 22.99 1.17 -0.17
C ALA A 364 24.02 1.87 -1.09
N GLN A 365 24.07 1.53 -2.38
CA GLN A 365 25.15 2.00 -3.29
C GLN A 365 24.66 2.70 -4.57
N THR A 366 23.54 2.29 -5.16
CA THR A 366 23.05 2.84 -6.44
C THR A 366 22.29 4.16 -6.27
N GLU A 367 21.49 4.32 -5.22
CA GLU A 367 20.74 5.56 -4.97
C GLU A 367 21.65 6.76 -4.67
N GLY A 368 22.77 6.57 -3.96
CA GLY A 368 23.72 7.66 -3.70
C GLY A 368 24.23 8.29 -5.00
N THR A 369 24.60 7.45 -5.97
CA THR A 369 25.02 7.88 -7.31
C THR A 369 23.88 8.56 -8.07
N ARG A 370 22.64 8.02 -8.01
CA ARG A 370 21.46 8.64 -8.63
C ARG A 370 21.17 10.03 -8.01
N LEU A 371 21.25 10.18 -6.69
CA LEU A 371 21.05 11.45 -5.98
C LEU A 371 22.14 12.48 -6.25
N LEU A 372 23.36 12.05 -6.61
CA LEU A 372 24.41 12.95 -7.10
C LEU A 372 24.10 13.46 -8.52
N GLN A 373 23.59 12.59 -9.39
CA GLN A 373 23.21 12.92 -10.78
C GLN A 373 21.85 13.66 -10.90
N MET A 374 21.04 13.62 -9.85
CA MET A 374 19.70 14.23 -9.78
C MET A 374 19.64 15.68 -10.28
N ALA A 375 20.64 16.50 -9.95
CA ALA A 375 20.65 17.89 -10.39
C ALA A 375 20.74 18.03 -11.91
N ASP A 376 21.47 17.14 -12.59
CA ASP A 376 21.69 17.20 -14.03
C ASP A 376 20.51 16.61 -14.81
N GLU A 377 19.90 15.52 -14.32
CA GLU A 377 18.64 14.99 -14.88
C GLU A 377 17.49 16.01 -14.78
N LEU A 378 17.35 16.69 -13.63
CA LEU A 378 16.32 17.72 -13.44
C LEU A 378 16.54 18.93 -14.37
N ARG A 379 17.79 19.35 -14.61
CA ARG A 379 18.12 20.43 -15.57
C ARG A 379 17.75 20.08 -17.00
N GLY A 380 17.85 18.81 -17.40
CA GLY A 380 17.43 18.36 -18.72
C GLY A 380 15.92 18.55 -18.99
N SER A 381 15.10 18.55 -17.93
CA SER A 381 13.64 18.65 -18.02
C SER A 381 13.06 20.00 -17.56
N VAL A 382 13.82 20.80 -16.82
CA VAL A 382 13.38 22.09 -16.24
C VAL A 382 14.42 23.17 -16.54
N ILE A 383 14.13 23.95 -17.58
CA ILE A 383 15.04 24.97 -18.12
C ILE A 383 14.99 26.28 -17.32
N GLY A 384 16.14 26.90 -17.09
CA GLY A 384 16.27 28.27 -16.53
C GLY A 384 16.18 28.37 -15.00
N GLN A 385 16.12 27.23 -14.29
CA GLN A 385 15.83 27.18 -12.85
C GLN A 385 16.95 26.47 -12.05
N ASP A 386 18.21 26.64 -12.44
CA ASP A 386 19.36 25.92 -11.87
C ASP A 386 19.54 26.12 -10.36
N GLU A 387 19.39 27.36 -9.86
CA GLU A 387 19.48 27.67 -8.42
C GLU A 387 18.37 26.94 -7.62
N ALA A 388 17.15 26.92 -8.17
CA ALA A 388 16.01 26.24 -7.56
C ALA A 388 16.24 24.72 -7.47
N ILE A 389 16.71 24.10 -8.56
CA ILE A 389 17.07 22.69 -8.61
C ILE A 389 18.16 22.38 -7.57
N GLN A 390 19.25 23.15 -7.55
CA GLN A 390 20.36 22.90 -6.60
C GLN A 390 19.92 22.97 -5.13
N LYS A 391 19.07 23.94 -4.75
CA LYS A 391 18.52 24.06 -3.39
C LYS A 391 17.72 22.82 -2.98
N ILE A 392 16.79 22.39 -3.84
CA ILE A 392 15.92 21.22 -3.60
C ILE A 392 16.75 19.95 -3.46
N VAL A 393 17.67 19.71 -4.41
CA VAL A 393 18.56 18.54 -4.40
C VAL A 393 19.40 18.47 -3.12
N ARG A 394 20.02 19.59 -2.70
CA ARG A 394 20.77 19.64 -1.43
C ARG A 394 19.90 19.32 -0.22
N SER A 395 18.65 19.78 -0.19
CA SER A 395 17.76 19.50 0.95
C SER A 395 17.35 18.02 1.02
N ILE A 396 17.04 17.40 -0.13
CA ILE A 396 16.73 15.97 -0.24
C ILE A 396 17.96 15.11 0.13
N GLN A 397 19.15 15.47 -0.34
CA GLN A 397 20.41 14.81 0.04
C GLN A 397 20.66 14.83 1.55
N ARG A 398 20.38 15.95 2.25
CA ARG A 398 20.49 16.03 3.73
C ARG A 398 19.55 15.07 4.45
N ASN A 399 18.30 14.94 3.99
CA ASN A 399 17.36 13.98 4.55
C ASN A 399 17.83 12.53 4.30
N ARG A 400 18.30 12.21 3.08
CA ARG A 400 18.79 10.86 2.77
C ARG A 400 20.02 10.46 3.59
N ALA A 401 20.91 11.41 3.87
CA ALA A 401 22.07 11.21 4.72
C ALA A 401 21.73 11.02 6.22
N GLY A 402 20.45 11.00 6.61
CA GLY A 402 20.02 10.86 8.01
C GLY A 402 20.27 12.09 8.87
N LEU A 403 20.62 13.24 8.26
CA LEU A 403 20.97 14.48 8.96
C LEU A 403 19.75 15.38 9.25
N LYS A 404 18.53 14.89 8.98
CA LYS A 404 17.25 15.57 9.24
C LYS A 404 16.45 14.79 10.29
N ASP A 405 15.68 15.53 11.09
CA ASP A 405 14.70 14.99 12.02
C ASP A 405 13.77 13.96 11.32
N PRO A 406 13.72 12.70 11.77
CA PRO A 406 12.90 11.66 11.16
C PRO A 406 11.39 11.88 11.36
N ASN A 407 10.99 12.78 12.26
CA ASN A 407 9.58 13.09 12.51
C ASN A 407 9.04 14.19 11.57
N LYS A 408 9.79 14.63 10.56
CA LYS A 408 9.36 15.68 9.63
C LYS A 408 9.32 15.19 8.18
N PRO A 409 8.51 15.82 7.30
CA PRO A 409 8.54 15.52 5.87
C PRO A 409 9.96 15.62 5.29
N ILE A 410 10.25 14.86 4.24
CA ILE A 410 11.57 14.81 3.56
C ILE A 410 12.07 16.21 3.22
N GLY A 411 11.20 17.04 2.64
CA GLY A 411 11.47 18.44 2.30
C GLY A 411 10.20 19.29 2.32
N THR A 412 10.29 20.50 2.83
CA THR A 412 9.20 21.48 2.88
C THR A 412 9.64 22.77 2.18
N PHE A 413 8.99 23.11 1.06
CA PHE A 413 9.47 24.16 0.15
C PHE A 413 8.36 25.13 -0.26
N ILE A 414 8.65 26.44 -0.26
CA ILE A 414 7.80 27.43 -0.93
C ILE A 414 8.43 27.81 -2.27
N PHE A 415 7.72 27.57 -3.37
CA PHE A 415 8.10 27.92 -4.74
C PHE A 415 7.51 29.27 -5.12
N LEU A 416 8.36 30.30 -5.21
CA LEU A 416 7.99 31.68 -5.55
C LEU A 416 8.41 32.03 -6.98
N GLY A 417 7.53 32.69 -7.71
CA GLY A 417 7.84 33.20 -9.06
C GLY A 417 6.59 33.47 -9.88
N PRO A 418 6.72 34.04 -11.09
CA PRO A 418 5.60 34.31 -11.98
C PRO A 418 4.83 33.04 -12.38
N THR A 419 3.63 33.21 -12.95
CA THR A 419 2.92 32.09 -13.57
C THR A 419 3.67 31.61 -14.82
N GLY A 420 3.73 30.29 -15.05
CA GLY A 420 4.29 29.72 -16.27
C GLY A 420 5.83 29.60 -16.34
N VAL A 421 6.56 29.81 -15.25
CA VAL A 421 8.03 29.66 -15.18
C VAL A 421 8.53 28.25 -14.82
N GLY A 422 7.61 27.29 -14.57
CA GLY A 422 7.95 25.88 -14.33
C GLY A 422 7.76 25.35 -12.90
N LYS A 423 7.21 26.13 -11.94
CA LYS A 423 6.95 25.69 -10.54
C LYS A 423 6.29 24.30 -10.45
N THR A 424 5.11 24.14 -11.05
CA THR A 424 4.35 22.88 -11.13
C THR A 424 5.09 21.79 -11.94
N GLN A 425 5.90 22.19 -12.93
CA GLN A 425 6.66 21.25 -13.76
C GLN A 425 7.81 20.63 -12.98
N LEU A 426 8.54 21.41 -12.18
CA LEU A 426 9.60 20.90 -11.33
C LEU A 426 9.06 19.88 -10.31
N ALA A 427 7.88 20.12 -9.72
CA ALA A 427 7.21 19.15 -8.86
C ALA A 427 6.89 17.83 -9.59
N LYS A 428 6.38 17.89 -10.84
CA LYS A 428 6.12 16.70 -11.67
C LYS A 428 7.37 15.90 -12.01
N VAL A 429 8.42 16.58 -12.48
CA VAL A 429 9.70 15.94 -12.84
C VAL A 429 10.36 15.35 -11.59
N LEU A 430 10.33 16.06 -10.45
CA LEU A 430 10.81 15.57 -9.17
C LEU A 430 10.08 14.29 -8.73
N THR A 431 8.74 14.26 -8.85
CA THR A 431 7.94 13.07 -8.56
C THR A 431 8.38 11.89 -9.43
N LYS A 432 8.48 12.10 -10.75
CA LYS A 432 8.90 11.07 -11.71
C LYS A 432 10.34 10.59 -11.45
N PHE A 433 11.25 11.45 -11.02
CA PHE A 433 12.62 11.07 -10.71
C PHE A 433 12.72 10.22 -9.42
N LEU A 434 11.98 10.61 -8.38
CA LEU A 434 12.05 9.95 -7.07
C LEU A 434 11.25 8.64 -7.01
N PHE A 435 10.08 8.60 -7.66
CA PHE A 435 9.12 7.51 -7.54
C PHE A 435 8.88 6.75 -8.85
N ASP A 436 9.63 7.07 -9.91
CA ASP A 436 9.53 6.53 -11.29
C ASP A 436 8.14 6.74 -11.99
N THR A 437 7.08 7.10 -11.25
CA THR A 437 5.74 7.50 -11.74
C THR A 437 5.37 8.94 -11.39
N THR A 438 4.51 9.56 -12.20
CA THR A 438 3.87 10.85 -11.87
C THR A 438 2.67 10.72 -10.94
N ASP A 439 2.15 9.51 -10.72
CA ASP A 439 0.90 9.28 -9.98
C ASP A 439 1.07 9.46 -8.47
N ASN A 440 2.31 9.62 -8.00
CA ASN A 440 2.65 9.95 -6.62
C ASN A 440 2.71 11.48 -6.40
N LEU A 441 2.24 12.28 -7.36
CA LEU A 441 2.03 13.72 -7.20
C LEU A 441 0.61 13.98 -6.68
N VAL A 442 0.49 14.24 -5.36
CA VAL A 442 -0.75 14.66 -4.71
C VAL A 442 -0.92 16.16 -4.91
N ARG A 443 -1.52 16.58 -6.04
CA ARG A 443 -1.83 18.00 -6.32
C ARG A 443 -3.18 18.41 -5.71
N ILE A 444 -3.21 19.57 -5.07
CA ILE A 444 -4.41 20.23 -4.54
C ILE A 444 -4.32 21.72 -4.88
N ASP A 445 -5.38 22.28 -5.48
CA ASP A 445 -5.49 23.72 -5.80
C ASP A 445 -6.09 24.46 -4.60
N MET A 446 -5.34 25.41 -4.01
CA MET A 446 -5.78 26.15 -2.84
C MET A 446 -6.87 27.18 -3.14
N SER A 447 -7.15 27.46 -4.43
CA SER A 447 -8.32 28.24 -4.84
C SER A 447 -9.65 27.56 -4.46
N GLU A 448 -9.68 26.23 -4.34
CA GLU A 448 -10.87 25.51 -3.87
C GLU A 448 -11.09 25.66 -2.34
N TYR A 449 -10.09 26.16 -1.62
CA TYR A 449 -10.04 26.22 -0.15
C TYR A 449 -10.01 27.66 0.38
N MET A 450 -10.52 28.61 -0.42
CA MET A 450 -10.70 30.03 -0.02
C MET A 450 -11.72 30.21 1.10
N GLU A 451 -12.71 29.32 1.21
CA GLU A 451 -13.82 29.42 2.17
C GLU A 451 -13.63 28.46 3.35
N LYS A 452 -13.96 28.92 4.56
CA LYS A 452 -13.76 28.18 5.82
C LYS A 452 -14.37 26.77 5.81
N PHE A 453 -15.56 26.59 5.25
CA PHE A 453 -16.22 25.29 5.18
C PHE A 453 -15.58 24.33 4.17
N SER A 454 -14.82 24.83 3.20
CA SER A 454 -14.06 23.98 2.27
C SER A 454 -12.83 23.35 2.92
N VAL A 455 -12.28 23.96 3.97
CA VAL A 455 -11.09 23.47 4.69
C VAL A 455 -11.28 22.06 5.24
N SER A 456 -12.49 21.71 5.71
CA SER A 456 -12.79 20.34 6.16
C SER A 456 -12.63 19.30 5.05
N ARG A 457 -12.79 19.65 3.77
CA ARG A 457 -12.57 18.71 2.65
C ARG A 457 -11.12 18.21 2.55
N LEU A 458 -10.14 18.89 3.14
CA LEU A 458 -8.74 18.40 3.19
C LEU A 458 -8.57 17.20 4.12
N VAL A 459 -9.22 17.24 5.29
CA VAL A 459 -9.00 16.35 6.43
C VAL A 459 -10.13 15.33 6.62
N GLY A 460 -11.34 15.71 6.21
CA GLY A 460 -12.59 14.97 6.36
C GLY A 460 -13.64 15.85 7.05
N ALA A 461 -14.92 15.66 6.74
CA ALA A 461 -15.98 16.36 7.47
C ALA A 461 -16.04 15.86 8.93
N PRO A 462 -16.37 16.71 9.92
CA PRO A 462 -16.52 16.27 11.30
C PRO A 462 -17.80 15.43 11.52
N PRO A 463 -17.90 14.65 12.62
CA PRO A 463 -19.06 13.82 12.92
C PRO A 463 -20.39 14.58 12.83
N GLY A 464 -21.36 14.02 12.11
CA GLY A 464 -22.70 14.60 11.94
C GLY A 464 -22.87 15.52 10.73
N TYR A 465 -21.84 15.72 9.91
CA TYR A 465 -21.93 16.46 8.64
C TYR A 465 -21.98 15.52 7.42
N VAL A 466 -22.56 15.99 6.32
CA VAL A 466 -22.58 15.25 5.04
C VAL A 466 -21.14 15.04 4.56
N GLY A 467 -20.80 13.80 4.17
CA GLY A 467 -19.43 13.42 3.83
C GLY A 467 -18.56 13.02 5.01
N TYR A 468 -19.11 12.79 6.21
CA TYR A 468 -18.34 12.26 7.37
C TYR A 468 -17.67 10.90 7.09
N GLU A 469 -18.32 10.03 6.31
CA GLU A 469 -17.78 8.73 5.92
C GLU A 469 -16.74 8.83 4.78
N GLU A 470 -16.65 10.00 4.11
CA GLU A 470 -15.62 10.28 3.12
C GLU A 470 -14.40 10.90 3.81
N GLY A 471 -13.30 10.15 3.87
CA GLY A 471 -12.02 10.66 4.37
C GLY A 471 -11.52 11.85 3.54
N GLY A 472 -10.77 12.76 4.17
CA GLY A 472 -10.32 14.00 3.54
C GLY A 472 -9.48 13.80 2.26
N GLN A 473 -9.60 14.75 1.33
CA GLN A 473 -8.91 14.69 0.04
C GLN A 473 -7.38 14.65 0.14
N LEU A 474 -6.80 15.24 1.19
CA LEU A 474 -5.36 15.18 1.44
C LEU A 474 -5.02 13.92 2.26
N THR A 475 -5.76 13.67 3.35
CA THR A 475 -5.51 12.55 4.27
C THR A 475 -5.68 11.18 3.59
N GLU A 476 -6.71 10.96 2.78
CA GLU A 476 -6.88 9.71 2.00
C GLU A 476 -5.78 9.52 0.95
N LYS A 477 -5.43 10.57 0.19
CA LYS A 477 -4.42 10.46 -0.88
C LYS A 477 -3.04 10.15 -0.30
N VAL A 478 -2.67 10.79 0.81
CA VAL A 478 -1.39 10.54 1.47
C VAL A 478 -1.41 9.21 2.23
N ARG A 479 -2.51 8.79 2.88
CA ARG A 479 -2.57 7.44 3.50
C ARG A 479 -2.41 6.34 2.46
N ARG A 480 -3.02 6.47 1.27
CA ARG A 480 -2.88 5.50 0.17
C ARG A 480 -1.52 5.58 -0.54
N LYS A 481 -0.82 6.72 -0.44
CA LYS A 481 0.52 6.93 -1.02
C LYS A 481 1.40 7.76 -0.06
N PRO A 482 1.93 7.15 1.02
CA PRO A 482 2.75 7.87 2.01
C PRO A 482 4.03 8.45 1.40
N TYR A 483 4.50 7.85 0.31
CA TYR A 483 5.64 8.27 -0.50
C TYR A 483 5.16 9.11 -1.69
N SER A 484 4.93 10.40 -1.45
CA SER A 484 4.36 11.32 -2.44
C SER A 484 4.95 12.72 -2.38
N VAL A 485 4.86 13.43 -3.51
CA VAL A 485 5.03 14.89 -3.56
C VAL A 485 3.66 15.52 -3.35
N VAL A 486 3.47 16.22 -2.24
CA VAL A 486 2.25 16.98 -1.94
C VAL A 486 2.42 18.39 -2.49
N LEU A 487 1.69 18.72 -3.55
CA LEU A 487 1.75 20.01 -4.23
C LEU A 487 0.50 20.84 -3.92
N LEU A 488 0.68 21.88 -3.11
CA LEU A 488 -0.35 22.86 -2.76
C LEU A 488 -0.18 24.09 -3.67
N ASP A 489 -1.00 24.18 -4.71
CA ASP A 489 -0.91 25.23 -5.73
C ASP A 489 -1.61 26.52 -5.28
N GLU A 490 -0.98 27.67 -5.51
CA GLU A 490 -1.52 29.02 -5.22
C GLU A 490 -1.94 29.25 -3.75
N ILE A 491 -1.07 28.82 -2.82
CA ILE A 491 -1.31 28.84 -1.37
C ILE A 491 -1.71 30.22 -0.81
N GLU A 492 -1.35 31.33 -1.47
CA GLU A 492 -1.78 32.68 -1.08
C GLU A 492 -3.30 32.91 -1.11
N LYS A 493 -4.06 32.02 -1.75
CA LYS A 493 -5.53 32.07 -1.81
C LYS A 493 -6.21 31.28 -0.69
N ALA A 494 -5.49 30.39 0.00
CA ALA A 494 -6.08 29.52 1.02
C ALA A 494 -6.72 30.33 2.16
N HIS A 495 -7.80 29.80 2.74
CA HIS A 495 -8.32 30.29 4.02
C HIS A 495 -7.27 30.09 5.14
N PRO A 496 -7.10 31.02 6.09
CA PRO A 496 -6.08 30.92 7.13
C PRO A 496 -6.07 29.60 7.92
N ASP A 497 -7.24 29.00 8.17
CA ASP A 497 -7.37 27.71 8.87
C ASP A 497 -6.60 26.56 8.18
N VAL A 498 -6.32 26.65 6.88
CA VAL A 498 -5.45 25.67 6.17
C VAL A 498 -4.03 25.69 6.74
N PHE A 499 -3.49 26.85 7.11
CA PHE A 499 -2.14 26.94 7.68
C PHE A 499 -2.01 26.23 9.03
N HIS A 500 -3.06 26.21 9.85
CA HIS A 500 -3.06 25.47 11.12
C HIS A 500 -2.97 23.96 10.91
N ILE A 501 -3.67 23.43 9.90
CA ILE A 501 -3.59 22.01 9.49
C ILE A 501 -2.18 21.70 8.97
N LEU A 502 -1.62 22.59 8.15
CA LEU A 502 -0.27 22.42 7.61
C LEU A 502 0.83 22.52 8.67
N LEU A 503 0.68 23.34 9.70
CA LEU A 503 1.64 23.40 10.81
C LEU A 503 1.83 22.02 11.47
N GLN A 504 0.76 21.26 11.69
CA GLN A 504 0.86 19.89 12.22
C GLN A 504 1.69 18.97 11.31
N VAL A 505 1.42 19.02 9.99
CA VAL A 505 2.15 18.25 8.97
C VAL A 505 3.65 18.62 8.92
N LEU A 506 3.97 19.92 9.03
CA LEU A 506 5.34 20.43 8.97
C LEU A 506 6.14 20.15 10.26
N ASP A 507 5.44 20.03 11.39
CA ASP A 507 6.04 19.88 12.72
C ASP A 507 6.22 18.43 13.17
N GLU A 508 5.12 17.66 13.12
CA GLU A 508 5.04 16.30 13.64
C GLU A 508 5.15 15.24 12.53
N GLY A 509 5.13 15.67 11.26
CA GLY A 509 5.10 14.77 10.11
C GLY A 509 3.85 13.89 10.10
N GLN A 510 2.80 14.26 10.84
CA GLN A 510 1.55 13.53 10.95
C GLN A 510 0.36 14.48 10.85
N LEU A 511 -0.78 13.94 10.43
CA LEU A 511 -2.05 14.64 10.44
C LEU A 511 -3.16 13.69 10.86
N THR A 512 -3.96 14.07 11.85
CA THR A 512 -5.12 13.28 12.28
C THR A 512 -6.32 13.65 11.42
N ASP A 513 -6.98 12.66 10.83
CA ASP A 513 -8.21 12.87 10.05
C ASP A 513 -9.47 13.01 10.93
N SER A 514 -10.61 13.34 10.34
CA SER A 514 -11.86 13.53 11.10
C SER A 514 -12.44 12.24 11.70
N LEU A 515 -11.93 11.08 11.29
CA LEU A 515 -12.24 9.76 11.84
C LEU A 515 -11.25 9.34 12.93
N GLY A 516 -10.30 10.20 13.29
CA GLY A 516 -9.28 9.94 14.32
C GLY A 516 -8.05 9.16 13.82
N ARG A 517 -7.99 8.82 12.53
CA ARG A 517 -6.88 8.05 11.94
C ARG A 517 -5.68 8.97 11.74
N ARG A 518 -4.49 8.54 12.15
CA ARG A 518 -3.23 9.27 11.91
C ARG A 518 -2.69 8.95 10.53
N VAL A 519 -2.42 9.98 9.74
CA VAL A 519 -1.81 9.89 8.41
C VAL A 519 -0.36 10.36 8.49
N ASP A 520 0.55 9.58 7.92
CA ASP A 520 1.99 9.84 7.95
C ASP A 520 2.45 10.67 6.74
N PHE A 521 3.13 11.78 7.02
CA PHE A 521 3.71 12.71 6.06
C PHE A 521 5.25 12.72 6.10
N ARG A 522 5.90 11.97 7.01
CA ARG A 522 7.37 11.93 7.16
C ARG A 522 8.08 11.51 5.87
N ASN A 523 7.40 10.69 5.07
CA ASN A 523 7.85 10.19 3.78
C ASN A 523 7.43 11.05 2.56
N THR A 524 6.83 12.22 2.79
CA THR A 524 6.39 13.14 1.72
C THR A 524 7.36 14.29 1.47
N ILE A 525 7.29 14.88 0.28
CA ILE A 525 7.86 16.20 -0.02
C ILE A 525 6.70 17.20 -0.17
N VAL A 526 6.65 18.21 0.68
CA VAL A 526 5.61 19.25 0.67
C VAL A 526 6.11 20.44 -0.13
N ILE A 527 5.43 20.76 -1.24
CA ILE A 527 5.71 21.89 -2.11
C ILE A 527 4.50 22.81 -2.10
N LEU A 528 4.68 24.06 -1.69
CA LEU A 528 3.68 25.10 -1.77
C LEU A 528 4.06 26.06 -2.90
N THR A 529 3.20 26.29 -3.89
CA THR A 529 3.48 27.29 -4.94
C THR A 529 2.79 28.61 -4.60
N SER A 530 3.47 29.72 -4.91
CA SER A 530 2.85 31.04 -4.76
C SER A 530 3.31 32.04 -5.81
N ASN A 531 2.43 32.99 -6.16
CA ASN A 531 2.72 34.11 -7.04
C ASN A 531 2.96 35.43 -6.28
N ILE A 532 3.10 35.39 -4.94
CA ILE A 532 3.41 36.55 -4.09
C ILE A 532 4.66 37.31 -4.59
N GLY A 533 4.62 38.64 -4.49
CA GLY A 533 5.76 39.54 -4.82
C GLY A 533 6.02 39.77 -6.31
N THR A 534 5.45 38.93 -7.20
CA THR A 534 5.71 38.99 -8.65
C THR A 534 5.39 40.34 -9.30
N ARG A 535 4.24 40.95 -8.98
CA ARG A 535 3.86 42.28 -9.48
C ARG A 535 4.84 43.37 -9.05
N GLN A 536 5.26 43.35 -7.79
CA GLN A 536 6.20 44.32 -7.22
C GLN A 536 7.58 44.19 -7.88
N ILE A 537 8.03 42.97 -8.20
CA ILE A 537 9.27 42.75 -8.96
C ILE A 537 9.16 43.28 -10.39
N ALA A 538 8.01 43.13 -11.04
CA ALA A 538 7.78 43.63 -12.39
C ALA A 538 7.78 45.17 -12.45
N GLU A 539 7.06 45.83 -11.53
CA GLU A 539 6.99 47.30 -11.43
C GLU A 539 8.36 47.94 -11.18
N PHE A 540 9.17 47.37 -10.30
CA PHE A 540 10.55 47.83 -10.04
C PHE A 540 11.57 47.34 -11.09
N GLY A 541 11.16 46.48 -12.03
CA GLY A 541 12.05 45.79 -12.96
C GLY A 541 12.50 46.60 -14.17
N HIS A 542 11.83 47.71 -14.49
CA HIS A 542 12.05 48.49 -15.71
C HIS A 542 12.97 49.72 -15.51
N GLY A 543 14.21 49.47 -15.10
CA GLY A 543 15.29 50.44 -15.24
C GLY A 543 15.92 50.39 -16.64
N ILE A 544 15.67 51.40 -17.48
CA ILE A 544 16.28 51.50 -18.82
C ILE A 544 17.74 51.97 -18.68
N GLY A 545 18.70 51.10 -19.02
CA GLY A 545 20.12 51.45 -19.11
C GLY A 545 21.06 50.27 -18.88
N PHE A 546 22.28 50.36 -19.41
CA PHE A 546 23.29 49.29 -19.40
C PHE A 546 23.46 48.63 -18.02
N ASP A 547 23.49 47.30 -18.06
CA ASP A 547 23.38 46.40 -16.91
C ASP A 547 24.77 45.87 -16.52
N THR A 548 25.39 46.54 -15.55
CA THR A 548 26.72 46.16 -15.02
C THR A 548 26.58 45.08 -13.94
N SER A 549 27.64 44.30 -13.73
CA SER A 549 27.69 43.23 -12.71
C SER A 549 27.30 43.72 -11.30
N ALA A 550 27.73 44.93 -10.93
CA ALA A 550 27.36 45.58 -9.67
C ALA A 550 25.85 45.89 -9.55
N LYS A 551 25.20 46.30 -10.65
CA LYS A 551 23.74 46.53 -10.67
C LYS A 551 22.97 45.22 -10.49
N ARG A 552 23.42 44.11 -11.11
CA ARG A 552 22.79 42.78 -10.93
C ARG A 552 22.82 42.31 -9.48
N ALA A 553 23.97 42.45 -8.80
CA ALA A 553 24.10 42.06 -7.40
C ALA A 553 23.14 42.85 -6.50
N SER A 554 23.12 44.18 -6.61
CA SER A 554 22.22 45.05 -5.85
C SER A 554 20.74 44.77 -6.13
N ARG A 555 20.39 44.53 -7.41
CA ARG A 555 19.02 44.19 -7.83
C ARG A 555 18.55 42.87 -7.22
N ASN A 556 19.39 41.83 -7.19
CA ASN A 556 19.04 40.55 -6.58
C ASN A 556 18.78 40.67 -5.07
N GLU A 557 19.55 41.50 -4.37
CA GLU A 557 19.36 41.78 -2.94
C GLU A 557 18.06 42.55 -2.66
N GLN A 558 17.75 43.55 -3.51
CA GLN A 558 16.48 44.27 -3.47
C GLN A 558 15.27 43.37 -3.78
N THR A 559 15.37 42.48 -4.77
CA THR A 559 14.34 41.48 -5.09
C THR A 559 14.08 40.55 -3.90
N LYS A 560 15.13 40.06 -3.23
CA LYS A 560 14.99 39.27 -1.99
C LYS A 560 14.29 40.06 -0.88
N SER A 561 14.65 41.34 -0.67
CA SER A 561 14.01 42.22 0.32
C SER A 561 12.50 42.41 0.06
N ILE A 562 12.11 42.63 -1.20
CA ILE A 562 10.70 42.78 -1.61
C ILE A 562 9.94 41.49 -1.36
N LEU A 563 10.48 40.33 -1.77
CA LEU A 563 9.87 39.02 -1.54
C LEU A 563 9.71 38.70 -0.06
N GLN A 564 10.73 38.95 0.77
CA GLN A 564 10.69 38.70 2.21
C GLN A 564 9.58 39.53 2.89
N LYS A 565 9.45 40.81 2.54
CA LYS A 565 8.37 41.68 3.04
C LYS A 565 6.99 41.21 2.57
N ALA A 566 6.88 40.75 1.32
CA ALA A 566 5.62 40.24 0.78
C ALA A 566 5.21 38.91 1.46
N LEU A 567 6.15 38.00 1.70
CA LEU A 567 5.94 36.77 2.45
C LEU A 567 5.48 37.04 3.89
N GLN A 568 6.18 37.90 4.63
CA GLN A 568 5.85 38.25 6.01
C GLN A 568 4.50 38.96 6.16
N LYS A 569 3.95 39.51 5.06
CA LYS A 569 2.60 40.10 5.04
C LYS A 569 1.50 39.05 4.83
N THR A 570 1.78 37.96 4.12
CA THR A 570 0.78 36.91 3.80
C THR A 570 0.85 35.72 4.75
N PHE A 571 2.05 35.33 5.20
CA PHE A 571 2.25 34.18 6.08
C PHE A 571 2.77 34.63 7.45
N ALA A 572 2.26 34.01 8.51
CA ALA A 572 2.76 34.21 9.85
C ALA A 572 4.23 33.77 9.96
N PRO A 573 5.08 34.45 10.77
CA PRO A 573 6.47 34.04 11.00
C PRO A 573 6.60 32.59 11.50
N GLU A 574 5.64 32.13 12.30
CA GLU A 574 5.56 30.74 12.77
C GLU A 574 5.55 29.74 11.61
N PHE A 575 4.72 29.97 10.59
CA PHE A 575 4.63 29.11 9.40
C PHE A 575 5.92 29.14 8.59
N LEU A 576 6.49 30.33 8.35
CA LEU A 576 7.75 30.48 7.61
C LEU A 576 8.92 29.76 8.30
N ASN A 577 8.95 29.71 9.63
CA ASN A 577 9.97 29.02 10.41
C ASN A 577 9.89 27.47 10.33
N ARG A 578 8.83 26.89 9.76
CA ARG A 578 8.68 25.42 9.54
C ARG A 578 8.99 24.98 8.10
N ILE A 579 9.35 25.93 7.22
CA ILE A 579 9.74 25.67 5.83
C ILE A 579 11.26 25.50 5.76
N ASP A 580 11.76 24.42 5.14
CA ASP A 580 13.20 24.16 5.03
C ASP A 580 13.92 25.18 4.14
N ASP A 581 13.31 25.58 3.02
CA ASP A 581 13.87 26.59 2.12
C ASP A 581 12.78 27.28 1.26
N ILE A 582 13.05 28.54 0.91
CA ILE A 582 12.26 29.33 -0.03
C ILE A 582 12.99 29.31 -1.38
N ILE A 583 12.31 28.76 -2.37
CA ILE A 583 12.82 28.49 -3.71
C ILE A 583 12.32 29.57 -4.66
N MET A 584 13.21 30.43 -5.13
CA MET A 584 12.89 31.47 -6.10
C MET A 584 13.04 30.92 -7.52
N PHE A 585 12.07 31.21 -8.38
CA PHE A 585 12.08 30.89 -9.81
C PHE A 585 12.28 32.17 -10.62
N ASN A 586 13.20 32.11 -11.58
CA ASN A 586 13.51 33.22 -12.46
C ASN A 586 12.46 33.35 -13.57
N SER A 587 12.25 34.58 -14.05
CA SER A 587 11.47 34.83 -15.27
C SER A 587 12.22 34.27 -16.48
N LEU A 588 11.48 33.64 -17.41
CA LEU A 588 12.06 32.99 -18.59
C LEU A 588 12.47 34.02 -19.65
N GLY A 589 13.71 33.92 -20.12
CA GLY A 589 14.27 34.64 -21.27
C GLY A 589 14.07 33.91 -22.60
N LYS A 590 14.35 34.58 -23.72
CA LYS A 590 14.12 34.04 -25.08
C LYS A 590 14.88 32.74 -25.36
N GLU A 591 16.13 32.62 -24.88
CA GLU A 591 16.94 31.40 -25.04
C GLU A 591 16.36 30.20 -24.30
N GLU A 592 15.78 30.43 -23.11
CA GLU A 592 15.15 29.38 -22.30
C GLU A 592 13.83 28.93 -22.93
N ILE A 593 13.04 29.87 -23.46
CA ILE A 593 11.81 29.55 -24.21
C ILE A 593 12.12 28.68 -25.43
N ASN A 594 13.17 28.99 -26.20
CA ASN A 594 13.56 28.17 -27.34
C ASN A 594 13.93 26.72 -26.93
N LYS A 595 14.60 26.53 -25.80
CA LYS A 595 14.87 25.18 -25.26
C LYS A 595 13.59 24.48 -24.75
N ILE A 596 12.65 25.21 -24.16
CA ILE A 596 11.36 24.66 -23.70
C ILE A 596 10.51 24.19 -24.90
N ILE A 597 10.57 24.90 -26.04
CA ILE A 597 9.93 24.46 -27.29
C ILE A 597 10.46 23.12 -27.76
N ASP A 598 11.79 22.94 -27.72
CA ASP A 598 12.40 21.67 -28.13
C ASP A 598 11.94 20.50 -27.26
N LEU A 599 11.73 20.71 -25.96
CA LEU A 599 11.14 19.72 -25.06
C LEU A 599 9.65 19.45 -25.36
N GLU A 600 8.82 20.49 -25.51
CA GLU A 600 7.39 20.32 -25.78
C GLU A 600 7.11 19.70 -27.17
N LEU A 601 8.01 19.90 -28.14
CA LEU A 601 7.93 19.27 -29.45
C LEU A 601 8.31 17.77 -29.45
N GLN A 602 9.02 17.24 -28.44
CA GLN A 602 9.37 15.80 -28.39
C GLN A 602 8.14 14.90 -28.48
N GLY A 603 7.10 15.20 -27.70
CA GLY A 603 5.84 14.44 -27.76
C GLY A 603 5.10 14.56 -29.10
N LEU A 604 5.33 15.63 -29.88
CA LEU A 604 4.84 15.72 -31.27
C LEU A 604 5.69 14.86 -32.22
N TYR A 605 7.02 14.91 -32.10
CA TYR A 605 7.93 14.07 -32.88
C TYR A 605 7.62 12.58 -32.69
N ASP A 606 7.41 12.13 -31.46
CA ASP A 606 7.09 10.73 -31.16
C ASP A 606 5.74 10.30 -31.74
N ARG A 607 4.68 11.10 -31.57
CA ARG A 607 3.35 10.80 -32.16
C ARG A 607 3.40 10.73 -33.69
N VAL A 608 4.11 11.66 -34.33
CA VAL A 608 4.23 11.69 -35.80
C VAL A 608 5.07 10.50 -36.32
N LYS A 609 6.09 10.07 -35.56
CA LYS A 609 6.87 8.87 -35.85
C LYS A 609 6.06 7.58 -35.71
N THR A 610 5.20 7.48 -34.70
CA THR A 610 4.27 6.34 -34.53
C THR A 610 3.24 6.25 -35.66
N LEU A 611 2.87 7.38 -36.26
CA LEU A 611 2.05 7.45 -37.48
C LEU A 611 2.83 7.15 -38.78
N GLY A 612 4.09 6.73 -38.69
CA GLY A 612 4.91 6.36 -39.84
C GLY A 612 5.62 7.52 -40.56
N TYR A 613 5.48 8.76 -40.11
CA TYR A 613 6.05 9.94 -40.78
C TYR A 613 7.31 10.48 -40.10
N GLN A 614 8.14 11.22 -40.84
CA GLN A 614 9.24 12.01 -40.27
C GLN A 614 8.88 13.50 -40.21
N LEU A 615 9.08 14.15 -39.07
CA LEU A 615 8.89 15.60 -38.92
C LEU A 615 10.24 16.34 -38.89
N LYS A 616 10.37 17.41 -39.69
CA LYS A 616 11.56 18.29 -39.69
C LYS A 616 11.13 19.76 -39.63
N ILE A 617 11.40 20.41 -38.50
CA ILE A 617 11.04 21.81 -38.25
C ILE A 617 12.29 22.70 -38.36
N VAL A 618 12.23 23.72 -39.22
CA VAL A 618 13.30 24.71 -39.40
C VAL A 618 13.32 25.68 -38.21
N THR A 619 14.50 26.13 -37.79
CA THR A 619 14.69 27.09 -36.67
C THR A 619 13.79 28.32 -36.76
N ALA A 620 13.70 28.96 -37.93
CA ALA A 620 12.82 30.12 -38.14
C ALA A 620 11.32 29.85 -37.85
N ALA A 621 10.84 28.61 -38.01
CA ALA A 621 9.49 28.23 -37.63
C ALA A 621 9.36 28.03 -36.11
N ARG A 622 10.40 27.51 -35.45
CA ARG A 622 10.47 27.42 -33.97
C ARG A 622 10.49 28.80 -33.34
N ASP A 623 11.33 29.71 -33.82
CA ASP A 623 11.43 31.09 -33.31
C ASP A 623 10.10 31.85 -33.45
N PHE A 624 9.35 31.62 -34.53
CA PHE A 624 8.01 32.18 -34.70
C PHE A 624 7.00 31.62 -33.67
N ILE A 625 7.00 30.30 -33.42
CA ILE A 625 6.17 29.69 -32.37
C ILE A 625 6.59 30.22 -30.99
N ALA A 626 7.88 30.43 -30.76
CA ALA A 626 8.41 31.03 -29.54
C ALA A 626 7.85 32.43 -29.30
N GLU A 627 7.93 33.29 -30.31
CA GLU A 627 7.44 34.66 -30.23
C GLU A 627 5.92 34.74 -30.05
N LYS A 628 5.15 33.81 -30.62
CA LYS A 628 3.69 33.72 -30.41
C LYS A 628 3.28 32.99 -29.13
N GLY A 629 4.16 32.20 -28.55
CA GLY A 629 3.92 31.41 -27.33
C GLY A 629 4.52 31.99 -26.05
N TYR A 630 5.33 33.04 -26.15
CA TYR A 630 5.94 33.75 -25.03
C TYR A 630 5.11 34.97 -24.60
N ASP A 631 4.90 35.10 -23.30
CA ASP A 631 4.33 36.29 -22.68
C ASP A 631 5.13 36.60 -21.41
N ALA A 632 5.58 37.85 -21.22
CA ALA A 632 6.38 38.25 -20.06
C ALA A 632 5.62 38.12 -18.72
N THR A 633 4.29 38.10 -18.75
CA THR A 633 3.38 37.96 -17.60
C THR A 633 3.04 36.49 -17.34
N TYR A 634 2.79 35.71 -18.40
CA TYR A 634 2.31 34.32 -18.32
C TYR A 634 3.37 33.24 -18.60
N GLY A 635 4.62 33.64 -18.85
CA GLY A 635 5.75 32.75 -19.09
C GLY A 635 5.55 31.85 -20.32
N ALA A 636 5.93 30.58 -20.20
CA ALA A 636 5.74 29.57 -21.24
C ALA A 636 4.31 28.98 -21.29
N ARG A 637 3.35 29.47 -20.48
CA ARG A 637 1.99 28.91 -20.42
C ARG A 637 1.23 28.96 -21.76
N PRO A 638 1.34 30.01 -22.60
CA PRO A 638 0.70 30.03 -23.91
C PRO A 638 1.32 29.07 -24.94
N LEU A 639 2.53 28.58 -24.70
CA LEU A 639 3.35 27.87 -25.68
C LEU A 639 2.67 26.62 -26.26
N LYS A 640 2.03 25.79 -25.43
CA LYS A 640 1.26 24.63 -25.91
C LYS A 640 0.14 25.01 -26.87
N ARG A 641 -0.55 26.10 -26.58
CA ARG A 641 -1.61 26.63 -27.44
C ARG A 641 -1.06 27.24 -28.73
N ALA A 642 0.15 27.82 -28.69
CA ALA A 642 0.84 28.29 -29.88
C ALA A 642 1.30 27.11 -30.77
N ILE A 643 1.88 26.05 -30.18
CA ILE A 643 2.21 24.81 -30.90
C ILE A 643 0.94 24.21 -31.53
N GLN A 644 -0.14 24.04 -30.76
CA GLN A 644 -1.39 23.52 -31.30
C GLN A 644 -1.91 24.36 -32.48
N LYS A 645 -2.12 25.67 -32.25
CA LYS A 645 -2.73 26.57 -33.23
C LYS A 645 -1.90 26.79 -34.50
N TYR A 646 -0.58 26.93 -34.37
CA TYR A 646 0.27 27.32 -35.50
C TYR A 646 0.97 26.12 -36.15
N LEU A 647 1.09 24.98 -35.47
CA LEU A 647 1.77 23.79 -35.98
C LEU A 647 0.85 22.57 -36.09
N GLU A 648 0.15 22.17 -35.02
CA GLU A 648 -0.66 20.94 -35.05
C GLU A 648 -1.91 21.08 -35.92
N ASP A 649 -2.69 22.17 -35.78
CA ASP A 649 -3.93 22.37 -36.54
C ASP A 649 -3.64 22.44 -38.07
N PRO A 650 -2.64 23.20 -38.57
CA PRO A 650 -2.31 23.21 -39.99
C PRO A 650 -1.67 21.91 -40.49
N MET A 651 -0.98 21.16 -39.62
CA MET A 651 -0.50 19.81 -39.96
C MET A 651 -1.67 18.84 -40.13
N ALA A 652 -2.63 18.83 -39.21
CA ALA A 652 -3.81 17.98 -39.30
C ALA A 652 -4.65 18.28 -40.55
N GLU A 653 -4.89 19.55 -40.85
CA GLU A 653 -5.63 19.95 -42.06
C GLU A 653 -4.95 19.48 -43.35
N LEU A 654 -3.61 19.53 -43.41
CA LEU A 654 -2.85 19.06 -44.58
C LEU A 654 -2.77 17.54 -44.67
N LEU A 655 -2.63 16.83 -43.55
CA LEU A 655 -2.63 15.36 -43.51
C LEU A 655 -3.99 14.77 -43.92
N ILE A 656 -5.10 15.48 -43.67
CA ILE A 656 -6.44 15.09 -44.12
C ILE A 656 -6.65 15.38 -45.63
N LYS A 657 -6.02 16.44 -46.15
CA LYS A 657 -6.19 16.90 -47.54
C LYS A 657 -5.23 16.26 -48.55
N ALA A 658 -4.15 15.63 -48.10
CA ALA A 658 -3.13 15.03 -48.94
C ALA A 658 -3.16 13.50 -48.83
N GLU A 659 -2.91 12.82 -49.95
CA GLU A 659 -2.56 11.39 -49.96
C GLU A 659 -1.11 11.24 -49.48
N VAL A 660 -0.95 10.96 -48.19
CA VAL A 660 0.34 10.83 -47.51
C VAL A 660 0.64 9.35 -47.25
N ASP A 661 1.83 8.91 -47.63
CA ASP A 661 2.25 7.51 -47.51
C ASP A 661 3.21 7.30 -46.32
N GLU A 662 3.29 6.07 -45.81
CA GLU A 662 4.22 5.73 -44.72
C GLU A 662 5.69 5.95 -45.14
N GLY A 663 6.43 6.70 -44.31
CA GLY A 663 7.83 7.09 -44.55
C GLY A 663 8.01 8.50 -45.13
N ASP A 664 6.93 9.22 -45.44
CA ASP A 664 7.01 10.60 -45.92
C ASP A 664 7.57 11.59 -44.89
N THR A 665 8.27 12.62 -45.37
CA THR A 665 8.88 13.66 -44.51
C THR A 665 8.08 14.96 -44.56
N ILE A 666 7.47 15.32 -43.44
CA ILE A 666 6.80 16.59 -43.19
C ILE A 666 7.85 17.66 -42.87
N HIS A 667 8.11 18.56 -43.81
CA HIS A 667 8.98 19.71 -43.65
C HIS A 667 8.18 20.95 -43.23
N VAL A 668 8.51 21.52 -42.07
CA VAL A 668 7.86 22.70 -41.50
C VAL A 668 8.83 23.88 -41.57
N GLY A 669 8.49 24.88 -42.38
CA GLY A 669 9.24 26.12 -42.54
C GLY A 669 8.40 27.36 -42.19
N PHE A 670 9.05 28.53 -42.24
CA PHE A 670 8.42 29.82 -41.98
C PHE A 670 8.39 30.70 -43.24
N SER A 671 7.29 31.41 -43.46
CA SER A 671 7.09 32.31 -44.59
C SER A 671 7.06 33.76 -44.12
N SER A 672 8.23 34.42 -44.08
CA SER A 672 8.37 35.84 -43.69
C SER A 672 7.42 36.78 -44.41
N ALA A 673 7.13 36.54 -45.70
CA ALA A 673 6.20 37.34 -46.51
C ALA A 673 4.71 37.22 -46.12
N LYS A 674 4.33 36.26 -45.26
CA LYS A 674 2.96 36.06 -44.76
C LYS A 674 2.86 35.98 -43.23
N SER A 675 3.98 35.93 -42.53
CA SER A 675 4.03 35.66 -41.07
C SER A 675 3.30 34.36 -40.67
N GLU A 676 3.43 33.33 -41.50
CA GLU A 676 2.73 32.04 -41.38
C GLU A 676 3.71 30.87 -41.49
N ILE A 677 3.35 29.75 -40.84
CA ILE A 677 4.04 28.47 -41.00
C ILE A 677 3.63 27.85 -42.34
N ARG A 678 4.63 27.34 -43.08
CA ARG A 678 4.41 26.57 -44.32
C ARG A 678 4.88 25.14 -44.12
N ILE A 679 3.98 24.21 -44.31
CA ILE A 679 4.25 22.78 -44.25
C ILE A 679 4.32 22.24 -45.67
N ARG A 680 5.29 21.36 -45.94
CA ARG A 680 5.46 20.66 -47.21
C ARG A 680 5.73 19.19 -46.94
N ILE A 681 4.97 18.31 -47.58
CA ILE A 681 5.22 16.88 -47.54
C ILE A 681 6.24 16.56 -48.65
N ARG A 682 7.29 15.83 -48.30
CA ARG A 682 8.27 15.30 -49.24
C ARG A 682 8.08 13.78 -49.29
N LYS A 683 7.57 13.31 -50.43
CA LYS A 683 7.38 11.87 -50.66
C LYS A 683 8.69 11.11 -50.53
N LYS A 684 8.63 9.92 -49.93
CA LYS A 684 9.74 8.95 -49.91
C LYS A 684 10.21 8.70 -51.36
N LYS A 685 11.52 8.80 -51.61
CA LYS A 685 12.07 8.33 -52.90
C LYS A 685 12.05 6.81 -52.88
N GLU A 686 11.44 6.18 -53.87
CA GLU A 686 11.75 4.79 -54.21
C GLU A 686 13.21 4.70 -54.68
N ASN A 687 13.92 3.68 -54.20
CA ASN A 687 15.23 3.32 -54.76
C ASN A 687 15.00 2.62 -56.08
N VAL A 688 15.30 3.31 -57.20
CA VAL A 688 15.47 2.66 -58.50
C VAL A 688 16.96 2.41 -58.70
N GLU A 689 17.42 1.28 -58.22
CA GLU A 689 18.74 0.70 -58.51
C GLU A 689 18.57 -0.80 -58.82
N GLU A 690 18.12 -1.10 -60.05
CA GLU A 690 18.41 -2.35 -60.77
C GLU A 690 17.83 -2.27 -62.20
N GLN A 691 18.66 -1.80 -63.16
CA GLN A 691 18.67 -2.15 -64.60
C GLN A 691 19.53 -1.14 -65.37
N SER A 692 20.85 -1.25 -65.21
CA SER A 692 21.83 -0.60 -66.11
C SER A 692 23.08 -1.47 -66.31
N GLU A 693 22.88 -2.78 -66.49
CA GLU A 693 23.87 -3.71 -67.03
C GLU A 693 23.26 -4.46 -68.23
N THR A 694 23.37 -3.87 -69.42
CA THR A 694 23.41 -4.55 -70.74
C THR A 694 23.68 -3.50 -71.82
N ALA A 695 24.95 -3.11 -71.94
CA ALA A 695 25.48 -2.39 -73.09
C ALA A 695 26.50 -3.30 -73.81
N SER A 696 25.97 -4.29 -74.53
CA SER A 696 26.73 -5.17 -75.41
C SER A 696 25.78 -5.82 -76.43
N ASP A 697 25.47 -5.10 -77.51
CA ASP A 697 25.66 -5.56 -78.89
C ASP A 697 25.26 -4.45 -79.88
N GLU A 698 26.08 -4.31 -80.93
CA GLU A 698 26.06 -3.35 -82.06
C GLU A 698 26.33 -1.85 -81.78
#